data_AF-A0A024G4L1-F1
#
_entry.id   AF-A0A024G4L1-F1
#
_cell.length_a   1.000
_cell.length_b   1.000
_cell.length_c   1.000
_cell.angle_alpha   90.00
_cell.angle_beta   90.00
_cell.angle_gamma   90.00
#
_symmetry.space_group_name_H-M   'P 1'
#
loop_
_entity.id
_entity.type
_entity.pdbx_description
1 polymer ?
#
loop_
_entity_poly.entity_id
_entity_poly.type
_entity_poly.pdbx_seq_one_letter_code
_entity_poly.pdbx_strand_id
1 'polypeptide(L)'
;MNHSEESVHEKEKDWGIISIRLGQVYAKSNLASDPESSEGSLGSSLAHGQPLWATIEIKQSGTSSNNAAFWFTKEDENVYTKIMKALSPLGAQKEDIGMYMFDFEYDQLSKKIPINWPGMDHLFGTELVVSMYSGDQRSEDVDQFIGTSSLSLQELVLLQSAPKCAARNHTERRLHFSTQNSLITVMAIIHFSTNVLDYIMGLYILRFHSITVENLPPEFLTTATEAIDTTRSIPEESEMDTSVFTLEINLPSLCDQQEHDPQNSDTICKRLDGGRICYGSKVIEEHTIKDDAIVDVNSSSERRVIVAFDNALTFQIQPREVASFIEYIRISKYAPARLLRRTLEKTNPLLECNNWSLSLNLTELLVPGCKKFTSSTQFRSSHMESKAFFEKRLAAASSQDERKQWQAAVNDYEQMTITAQNIFASMQKMNSSLLVSVEISPSSLVDEAIQVETPAIDLHELLPAKDQYPSIQGQESNAFRQLHAEIRQILLLLMQKYCDFMQNEESDPIPFKKLTRLEKRQSLIYELNTEGIYHAFKEGLKTRILPIIQERLDSISFPESASNTIDHKLQIHGQVFILCMECMNTIMKEVFQKSGQLSVTNISGATVLSIHEIELKVLELELRGDTLACEGVYLDHIHKLESLMDEVDGPNDSDSYSTYLAEAWNAYGCFCLRHDDFSKAVANFEQSLQLNSESPNTLLTYASLLIELREASRAEKVLRLAIQTCGNKRYTMVVIAHALRAYCYRLLRQSNDHSSSHLEMLYAQNLKKKHENNQSVCAASIWLQLAKFLRDLHLSQLSDAVLALMKKSQQNRDILSSEERILYRLLESDVRITNGDLKTGELLLQEALDIDQAYPKTWVYCGRLHMQSNNIERAIESFKSVLPFIKHLDVRDRLTVYLNLGNLLLQCSRMEEAKCVFLMCCSEFSIASCWLGVGIAYYRLEIFQEAKLALAEANRLDSRNPEVWGYLALLYYSNYSKGQRTEEKLQADTNARRCLHQAIRYNLSNALLLRELSSACVATDHLQDAERLLRRSLIFQDSYLTRNILADVLLAQNFAEGALEQYKESLTNDVNSHEREQLLNKCADMLKALGRPDEAEAYMHMHDEIRATEKPAELFSYSSIAENQGEVSNQS
;
A
#
# COMPACT_ATOMS: atom_id res chain seq x y z
N MET A 1 23.45 -46.68 5.49
CA MET A 1 22.83 -46.75 6.83
C MET A 1 22.59 -45.31 7.26
N ASN A 2 21.71 -44.60 6.56
CA ASN A 2 20.34 -44.23 6.95
C ASN A 2 19.87 -44.51 8.39
N HIS A 3 19.17 -43.48 8.89
CA HIS A 3 18.14 -43.42 9.94
C HIS A 3 18.61 -43.37 11.40
N SER A 4 18.46 -42.20 12.05
CA SER A 4 17.54 -42.01 13.19
C SER A 4 17.76 -40.70 13.98
N GLU A 5 17.59 -39.53 13.34
CA GLU A 5 17.27 -38.29 14.09
C GLU A 5 15.92 -37.65 13.68
N GLU A 6 15.29 -38.11 12.59
CA GLU A 6 13.98 -37.59 12.15
C GLU A 6 12.77 -38.17 12.91
N SER A 7 12.92 -39.28 13.64
CA SER A 7 11.77 -40.00 14.22
C SER A 7 11.26 -39.46 15.56
N VAL A 8 11.89 -38.42 16.13
CA VAL A 8 11.37 -37.75 17.34
C VAL A 8 10.41 -36.61 16.97
N HIS A 9 10.61 -35.95 15.83
CA HIS A 9 9.75 -34.85 15.38
C HIS A 9 8.45 -35.29 14.66
N GLU A 10 8.34 -36.55 14.22
CA GLU A 10 7.08 -37.03 13.63
C GLU A 10 5.98 -37.35 14.66
N LYS A 11 6.34 -37.68 15.92
CA LYS A 11 5.34 -37.99 16.97
C LYS A 11 4.76 -36.76 17.68
N GLU A 12 5.35 -35.58 17.49
CA GLU A 12 4.85 -34.32 18.11
C GLU A 12 3.77 -33.63 17.29
N LYS A 13 3.56 -34.02 16.02
CA LYS A 13 2.50 -33.46 15.16
C LYS A 13 1.09 -33.88 15.55
N ASP A 14 0.95 -34.99 16.26
CA ASP A 14 -0.36 -35.53 16.66
C ASP A 14 -0.92 -34.91 17.95
N TRP A 15 -0.16 -34.02 18.61
CA TRP A 15 -0.53 -33.48 19.92
C TRP A 15 -0.33 -31.97 20.01
N GLY A 16 -1.21 -31.32 20.77
CA GLY A 16 -1.25 -29.89 21.05
C GLY A 16 -1.27 -29.57 22.54
N ILE A 17 -0.92 -28.33 22.91
CA ILE A 17 -0.90 -27.85 24.30
C ILE A 17 -1.54 -26.46 24.37
N ILE A 18 -2.28 -26.20 25.44
CA ILE A 18 -2.86 -24.89 25.75
C ILE A 18 -2.21 -24.38 27.04
N SER A 19 -1.81 -23.11 27.06
CA SER A 19 -1.32 -22.45 28.28
C SER A 19 -2.31 -21.40 28.75
N ILE A 20 -2.55 -21.34 30.06
CA ILE A 20 -3.42 -20.35 30.69
C ILE A 20 -2.58 -19.56 31.69
N ARG A 21 -2.49 -18.26 31.45
CA ARG A 21 -1.91 -17.29 32.38
C ARG A 21 -2.99 -16.41 32.96
N LEU A 22 -2.99 -16.22 34.27
CA LEU A 22 -3.67 -15.08 34.88
C LEU A 22 -2.58 -14.06 35.19
N GLY A 23 -2.85 -12.76 35.00
CA GLY A 23 -1.80 -11.75 35.00
C GLY A 23 -2.10 -10.53 35.86
N GLN A 24 -3.12 -9.76 35.50
CA GLN A 24 -3.43 -8.49 36.16
C GLN A 24 -4.77 -8.55 36.89
N VAL A 25 -4.77 -8.14 38.16
CA VAL A 25 -5.98 -8.11 38.99
C VAL A 25 -6.28 -6.69 39.42
N TYR A 26 -7.53 -6.26 39.21
CA TYR A 26 -8.03 -4.95 39.57
C TYR A 26 -9.11 -5.09 40.65
N ALA A 27 -8.90 -4.53 41.84
CA ALA A 27 -9.88 -4.54 42.92
C ALA A 27 -10.45 -3.13 43.17
N LYS A 28 -11.77 -2.98 43.17
CA LYS A 28 -12.47 -1.73 43.50
C LYS A 28 -13.31 -1.91 44.75
N SER A 29 -13.10 -1.08 45.78
CA SER A 29 -13.93 -1.06 47.00
C SER A 29 -15.17 -0.18 46.79
N ASN A 30 -16.35 -0.65 47.20
CA ASN A 30 -17.62 0.06 46.98
C ASN A 30 -17.97 1.13 48.04
N LEU A 31 -17.08 1.51 48.96
CA LEU A 31 -17.41 2.47 50.01
C LEU A 31 -17.37 3.92 49.51
N ALA A 32 -18.55 4.54 49.45
CA ALA A 32 -18.74 5.98 49.33
C ALA A 32 -18.51 6.67 50.69
N SER A 33 -17.75 7.77 50.66
CA SER A 33 -17.72 8.92 51.59
C SER A 33 -18.20 8.75 53.03
N ASP A 34 -17.28 8.84 54.01
CA ASP A 34 -17.28 9.86 55.07
C ASP A 34 -16.15 9.61 56.10
N PRO A 35 -15.32 10.63 56.46
CA PRO A 35 -14.43 10.55 57.60
C PRO A 35 -15.09 11.19 58.82
N GLU A 36 -15.26 10.42 59.89
CA GLU A 36 -15.62 10.80 61.28
C GLU A 36 -16.87 10.05 61.80
N SER A 37 -16.70 8.86 62.38
CA SER A 37 -17.25 8.51 63.70
C SER A 37 -17.06 7.03 64.07
N SER A 38 -16.66 6.84 65.33
CA SER A 38 -16.89 5.70 66.24
C SER A 38 -16.35 4.30 65.93
N GLU A 39 -15.56 3.83 66.90
CA GLU A 39 -15.29 2.43 67.25
C GLU A 39 -16.58 1.59 67.35
N GLY A 40 -16.56 0.34 66.86
CA GLY A 40 -17.59 -0.65 67.24
C GLY A 40 -17.83 -1.82 66.27
N SER A 41 -17.24 -2.98 66.60
CA SER A 41 -17.67 -4.36 66.29
C SER A 41 -17.73 -4.88 64.84
N LEU A 42 -16.96 -5.97 64.64
CA LEU A 42 -16.85 -6.85 63.48
C LEU A 42 -18.18 -7.44 62.97
N GLY A 43 -18.29 -7.52 61.64
CA GLY A 43 -19.15 -8.42 60.88
C GLY A 43 -18.60 -8.59 59.45
N SER A 44 -17.59 -9.46 59.31
CA SER A 44 -17.01 -10.05 58.07
C SER A 44 -17.06 -9.21 56.77
N SER A 45 -16.46 -8.02 56.79
CA SER A 45 -15.91 -7.41 55.57
C SER A 45 -14.54 -8.02 55.27
N LEU A 46 -14.20 -8.24 53.99
CA LEU A 46 -12.82 -8.56 53.58
C LEU A 46 -11.90 -7.49 54.21
N ALA A 47 -11.18 -7.87 55.26
CA ALA A 47 -10.35 -6.92 55.98
C ALA A 47 -9.23 -6.44 55.05
N HIS A 48 -8.97 -5.13 55.03
CA HIS A 48 -7.86 -4.56 54.28
C HIS A 48 -6.57 -5.35 54.60
N GLY A 49 -6.03 -6.05 53.61
CA GLY A 49 -4.82 -6.85 53.76
C GLY A 49 -5.00 -8.37 53.62
N GLN A 50 -6.22 -8.87 53.38
CA GLN A 50 -6.42 -10.31 53.24
C GLN A 50 -5.81 -10.87 51.94
N PRO A 51 -5.12 -12.02 52.03
CA PRO A 51 -4.62 -12.78 50.89
C PRO A 51 -5.73 -13.32 49.99
N LEU A 52 -5.52 -13.29 48.68
CA LEU A 52 -6.41 -13.87 47.66
C LEU A 52 -5.69 -14.96 46.89
N TRP A 53 -6.38 -16.03 46.53
CA TRP A 53 -5.86 -17.05 45.63
C TRP A 53 -6.97 -17.58 44.71
N ALA A 54 -6.58 -18.18 43.59
CA ALA A 54 -7.53 -18.73 42.62
C ALA A 54 -7.23 -20.20 42.32
N THR A 55 -8.27 -20.95 42.00
CA THR A 55 -8.18 -22.28 41.38
C THR A 55 -8.74 -22.20 39.97
N ILE A 56 -8.17 -22.99 39.06
CA ILE A 56 -8.69 -23.16 37.71
C ILE A 56 -9.19 -24.60 37.60
N GLU A 57 -10.48 -24.74 37.33
CA GLU A 57 -11.15 -25.99 37.00
C GLU A 57 -11.54 -25.99 35.53
N ILE A 58 -11.57 -27.16 34.90
CA ILE A 58 -12.07 -27.28 33.52
C ILE A 58 -13.23 -28.26 33.52
N LYS A 59 -14.39 -27.79 33.09
CA LYS A 59 -15.65 -28.53 33.09
C LYS A 59 -16.12 -28.73 31.66
N GLN A 60 -16.63 -29.92 31.37
CA GLN A 60 -17.32 -30.15 30.10
C GLN A 60 -18.74 -29.61 30.23
N SER A 61 -19.21 -28.85 29.24
CA SER A 61 -20.56 -28.26 29.28
C SER A 61 -21.62 -29.38 29.40
N GLY A 62 -22.30 -29.48 30.55
CA GLY A 62 -23.43 -30.38 30.74
C GLY A 62 -23.18 -31.71 31.47
N THR A 63 -21.96 -32.01 31.95
CA THR A 63 -21.70 -33.20 32.79
C THR A 63 -20.99 -32.83 34.10
N SER A 64 -21.43 -33.42 35.22
CA SER A 64 -20.87 -33.19 36.56
C SER A 64 -19.60 -34.02 36.85
N SER A 65 -19.12 -34.80 35.88
CA SER A 65 -17.89 -35.59 35.99
C SER A 65 -16.68 -34.79 35.48
N ASN A 66 -15.75 -34.46 36.38
CA ASN A 66 -14.43 -33.93 36.03
C ASN A 66 -13.66 -34.98 35.20
N ASN A 67 -13.60 -34.81 33.88
CA ASN A 67 -12.82 -35.72 33.04
C ASN A 67 -11.36 -35.23 32.95
N ALA A 68 -10.46 -35.98 33.59
CA ALA A 68 -9.02 -35.77 33.72
C ALA A 68 -8.20 -35.95 32.43
N ALA A 69 -8.83 -36.03 31.26
CA ALA A 69 -8.21 -36.54 30.03
C ALA A 69 -7.14 -35.58 29.45
N PHE A 70 -7.40 -34.27 29.43
CA PHE A 70 -6.48 -33.28 28.83
C PHE A 70 -5.97 -32.24 29.82
N TRP A 71 -6.41 -32.31 31.07
CA TRP A 71 -6.08 -31.33 32.09
C TRP A 71 -5.78 -32.01 33.43
N PHE A 72 -4.91 -31.40 34.22
CA PHE A 72 -4.49 -31.92 35.53
C PHE A 72 -5.67 -31.90 36.51
N THR A 73 -5.81 -32.93 37.33
CA THR A 73 -6.90 -33.00 38.33
C THR A 73 -6.61 -32.08 39.51
N LYS A 74 -7.61 -31.79 40.34
CA LYS A 74 -7.45 -30.94 41.55
C LYS A 74 -6.36 -31.44 42.52
N GLU A 75 -6.04 -32.74 42.47
CA GLU A 75 -5.09 -33.41 43.35
C GLU A 75 -3.66 -33.49 42.76
N ASP A 76 -3.45 -33.06 41.51
CA ASP A 76 -2.13 -33.08 40.86
C ASP A 76 -1.23 -31.95 41.40
N GLU A 77 0.01 -32.27 41.77
CA GLU A 77 1.01 -31.31 42.29
C GLU A 77 1.35 -30.15 41.32
N ASN A 78 0.94 -30.27 40.04
CA ASN A 78 1.16 -29.27 38.99
C ASN A 78 0.11 -28.13 38.96
N VAL A 79 -0.90 -28.14 39.84
CA VAL A 79 -1.86 -27.03 39.95
C VAL A 79 -1.22 -25.89 40.77
N TYR A 80 -0.71 -24.87 40.08
CA TYR A 80 -0.01 -23.73 40.68
C TYR A 80 -0.94 -22.76 41.44
N THR A 81 -1.38 -23.06 42.66
CA THR A 81 -2.08 -22.05 43.46
C THR A 81 -1.10 -20.99 43.98
N LYS A 82 -1.28 -19.71 43.63
CA LYS A 82 -0.46 -18.59 44.11
C LYS A 82 -1.31 -17.65 44.97
N ILE A 83 -0.78 -17.27 46.15
CA ILE A 83 -1.41 -16.29 47.04
C ILE A 83 -0.95 -14.89 46.65
N MET A 84 -1.90 -14.03 46.32
CA MET A 84 -1.75 -12.59 46.28
C MET A 84 -1.98 -12.02 47.67
N LYS A 85 -1.00 -11.33 48.26
CA LYS A 85 -1.22 -10.59 49.52
C LYS A 85 -1.68 -9.18 49.19
N ALA A 86 -2.86 -8.77 49.70
CA ALA A 86 -3.23 -7.36 49.66
C ALA A 86 -2.26 -6.58 50.56
N LEU A 87 -1.40 -5.74 49.98
CA LEU A 87 -0.53 -4.87 50.77
C LEU A 87 -1.31 -3.64 51.26
N SER A 88 -0.99 -3.20 52.47
CA SER A 88 -1.32 -1.86 52.97
C SER A 88 -0.98 -0.79 51.92
N PRO A 89 -1.65 0.39 51.90
CA PRO A 89 -1.69 1.32 50.77
C PRO A 89 -0.34 1.95 50.36
N LEU A 90 0.78 1.55 50.97
CA LEU A 90 2.13 2.00 50.63
C LEU A 90 2.76 1.28 49.42
N GLY A 91 2.16 0.22 48.88
CA GLY A 91 2.73 -0.55 47.76
C GLY A 91 1.87 -0.73 46.50
N ALA A 92 0.57 -0.43 46.56
CA ALA A 92 -0.33 -0.54 45.40
C ALA A 92 -0.38 0.78 44.62
N GLN A 93 -0.20 0.73 43.30
CA GLN A 93 -0.43 1.91 42.46
C GLN A 93 -1.94 2.19 42.43
N LYS A 94 -2.33 3.34 42.97
CA LYS A 94 -3.72 3.80 43.00
C LYS A 94 -3.99 4.56 41.71
N GLU A 95 -4.86 4.03 40.84
CA GLU A 95 -5.36 4.76 39.67
C GLU A 95 -6.62 5.56 40.01
N ASP A 96 -6.88 6.63 39.25
CA ASP A 96 -7.73 7.80 39.55
C ASP A 96 -9.22 7.54 39.89
N ILE A 97 -9.68 6.29 40.02
CA ILE A 97 -11.08 5.91 40.27
C ILE A 97 -11.24 4.98 41.51
N GLY A 98 -10.19 4.83 42.33
CA GLY A 98 -10.23 3.97 43.53
C GLY A 98 -10.12 2.47 43.23
N MET A 99 -9.48 2.12 42.11
CA MET A 99 -9.11 0.75 41.76
C MET A 99 -7.64 0.50 42.11
N TYR A 100 -7.37 -0.64 42.73
CA TYR A 100 -6.03 -1.11 43.08
C TYR A 100 -5.62 -2.22 42.12
N MET A 101 -4.46 -2.07 41.50
CA MET A 101 -3.89 -3.05 40.57
C MET A 101 -2.86 -3.93 41.30
N PHE A 102 -2.90 -5.24 41.04
CA PHE A 102 -1.98 -6.22 41.58
C PHE A 102 -1.57 -7.23 40.50
N ASP A 103 -0.31 -7.67 40.55
CA ASP A 103 0.19 -8.74 39.70
C ASP A 103 -0.15 -10.10 40.31
N PHE A 104 -0.87 -10.91 39.54
CA PHE A 104 -1.27 -12.26 39.89
C PHE A 104 -0.59 -13.24 38.95
N GLU A 105 0.62 -13.66 39.28
CA GLU A 105 1.43 -14.50 38.38
C GLU A 105 1.01 -15.99 38.41
N TYR A 106 -0.09 -16.34 37.75
CA TYR A 106 -0.48 -17.74 37.56
C TYR A 106 -0.15 -18.18 36.13
N ASP A 107 0.50 -19.33 35.94
CA ASP A 107 0.75 -19.93 34.61
C ASP A 107 0.59 -21.45 34.71
N GLN A 108 -0.28 -22.04 33.88
CA GLN A 108 -0.51 -23.49 33.84
C GLN A 108 -0.65 -23.99 32.39
N LEU A 109 -0.01 -25.12 32.12
CA LEU A 109 -0.10 -25.84 30.84
C LEU A 109 -1.15 -26.96 30.90
N SER A 110 -1.76 -27.28 29.76
CA SER A 110 -2.60 -28.46 29.58
C SER A 110 -1.75 -29.75 29.51
N LYS A 111 -2.39 -30.92 29.69
CA LYS A 111 -1.83 -32.18 29.20
C LYS A 111 -1.83 -32.15 27.67
N LYS A 112 -1.09 -33.06 27.05
CA LYS A 112 -1.05 -33.19 25.58
C LYS A 112 -2.46 -33.53 25.05
N ILE A 113 -2.98 -32.70 24.16
CA ILE A 113 -4.30 -32.83 23.51
C ILE A 113 -4.08 -33.50 22.15
N PRO A 114 -4.72 -34.63 21.82
CA PRO A 114 -4.58 -35.25 20.52
C PRO A 114 -5.29 -34.40 19.47
N ILE A 115 -4.61 -34.13 18.36
CA ILE A 115 -5.12 -33.31 17.24
C ILE A 115 -5.92 -34.23 16.31
N ASN A 116 -7.08 -34.66 16.79
CA ASN A 116 -8.04 -35.47 16.04
C ASN A 116 -9.48 -34.97 16.32
N TRP A 117 -10.45 -35.38 15.51
CA TRP A 117 -11.83 -34.89 15.62
C TRP A 117 -12.43 -35.09 17.03
N PRO A 118 -12.33 -36.26 17.69
CA PRO A 118 -12.82 -36.43 19.06
C PRO A 118 -12.11 -35.52 20.07
N GLY A 119 -10.79 -35.31 19.93
CA GLY A 119 -10.01 -34.42 20.79
C GLY A 119 -10.38 -32.95 20.63
N MET A 120 -10.65 -32.52 19.40
CA MET A 120 -11.07 -31.15 19.08
C MET A 120 -12.53 -30.89 19.46
N ASP A 121 -13.45 -31.83 19.22
CA ASP A 121 -14.84 -31.74 19.69
C ASP A 121 -14.91 -31.68 21.22
N HIS A 122 -14.10 -32.49 21.91
CA HIS A 122 -13.96 -32.39 23.36
C HIS A 122 -13.39 -31.04 23.80
N LEU A 123 -12.41 -30.48 23.09
CA LEU A 123 -11.87 -29.16 23.38
C LEU A 123 -12.92 -28.05 23.21
N PHE A 124 -13.71 -28.09 22.13
CA PHE A 124 -14.77 -27.11 21.89
C PHE A 124 -15.92 -27.21 22.90
N GLY A 125 -16.14 -28.39 23.49
CA GLY A 125 -17.11 -28.61 24.58
C GLY A 125 -16.60 -28.33 25.99
N THR A 126 -15.38 -27.78 26.17
CA THR A 126 -14.81 -27.49 27.49
C THR A 126 -14.88 -26.01 27.87
N GLU A 127 -15.30 -25.78 29.10
CA GLU A 127 -15.31 -24.48 29.76
C GLU A 127 -14.19 -24.42 30.80
N LEU A 128 -13.42 -23.34 30.75
CA LEU A 128 -12.45 -23.00 31.77
C LEU A 128 -13.15 -22.21 32.88
N VAL A 129 -13.22 -22.77 34.07
CA VAL A 129 -13.83 -22.18 35.27
C VAL A 129 -12.74 -21.71 36.22
N VAL A 130 -12.65 -20.41 36.45
CA VAL A 130 -11.75 -19.82 37.43
C VAL A 130 -12.55 -19.52 38.70
N SER A 131 -12.15 -20.09 39.82
CA SER A 131 -12.74 -19.90 41.15
C SER A 131 -11.77 -19.11 42.02
N MET A 132 -12.26 -18.18 42.83
CA MET A 132 -11.41 -17.29 43.63
C MET A 132 -11.78 -17.35 45.11
N TYR A 133 -10.77 -17.31 45.99
CA TYR A 133 -10.87 -17.49 47.44
C TYR A 133 -10.05 -16.44 48.19
N SER A 134 -10.45 -16.16 49.44
CA SER A 134 -9.80 -15.23 50.38
C SER A 134 -9.30 -15.98 51.62
N GLY A 135 -8.00 -16.01 51.83
CA GLY A 135 -7.35 -16.71 52.95
C GLY A 135 -5.90 -17.14 52.65
N ASP A 136 -5.14 -17.44 53.70
CA ASP A 136 -3.70 -17.76 53.62
C ASP A 136 -3.42 -19.27 53.56
N GLN A 137 -4.42 -20.12 53.81
CA GLN A 137 -4.22 -21.56 54.03
C GLN A 137 -4.29 -22.41 52.75
N ARG A 138 -4.76 -21.84 51.62
CA ARG A 138 -4.90 -22.50 50.30
C ARG A 138 -5.76 -23.76 50.34
N SER A 139 -6.82 -23.75 51.15
CA SER A 139 -7.76 -24.87 51.25
C SER A 139 -9.18 -24.37 51.02
N GLU A 140 -9.90 -25.04 50.10
CA GLU A 140 -11.30 -24.71 49.76
C GLU A 140 -12.24 -24.81 50.97
N ASP A 141 -11.90 -25.65 51.96
CA ASP A 141 -12.70 -25.87 53.17
C ASP A 141 -12.46 -24.82 54.27
N VAL A 142 -11.31 -24.14 54.22
CA VAL A 142 -10.83 -23.24 55.30
C VAL A 142 -10.89 -21.77 54.88
N ASP A 143 -10.59 -21.47 53.61
CA ASP A 143 -10.54 -20.11 53.09
C ASP A 143 -11.90 -19.68 52.50
N GLN A 144 -12.23 -18.39 52.59
CA GLN A 144 -13.54 -17.85 52.20
C GLN A 144 -13.69 -17.78 50.67
N PHE A 145 -14.69 -18.46 50.11
CA PHE A 145 -15.00 -18.39 48.67
C PHE A 145 -15.54 -17.01 48.24
N ILE A 146 -15.03 -16.48 47.13
CA ILE A 146 -15.42 -15.18 46.55
C ILE A 146 -16.38 -15.34 45.37
N GLY A 147 -16.06 -16.21 44.40
CA GLY A 147 -16.88 -16.38 43.20
C GLY A 147 -16.20 -17.19 42.11
N THR A 148 -16.98 -17.58 41.09
CA THR A 148 -16.54 -18.34 39.91
C THR A 148 -16.85 -17.60 38.62
N SER A 149 -15.98 -17.73 37.62
CA SER A 149 -16.19 -17.20 36.26
C SER A 149 -15.78 -18.26 35.24
N SER A 150 -16.63 -18.52 34.24
CA SER A 150 -16.36 -19.51 33.19
C SER A 150 -16.10 -18.87 31.82
N LEU A 151 -15.22 -19.49 31.04
CA LEU A 151 -14.87 -19.10 29.67
C LEU A 151 -15.00 -20.32 28.74
N SER A 152 -15.79 -20.19 27.68
CA SER A 152 -15.85 -21.19 26.62
C SER A 152 -14.61 -21.13 25.74
N LEU A 153 -13.88 -22.24 25.61
CA LEU A 153 -12.71 -22.32 24.73
C LEU A 153 -13.11 -22.20 23.25
N GLN A 154 -14.34 -22.59 22.87
CA GLN A 154 -14.85 -22.46 21.51
C GLN A 154 -14.90 -20.99 21.05
N GLU A 155 -15.43 -20.09 21.89
CA GLU A 155 -15.51 -18.67 21.57
C GLU A 155 -14.12 -18.05 21.43
N LEU A 156 -13.17 -18.48 22.25
CA LEU A 156 -11.80 -17.97 22.23
C LEU A 156 -11.04 -18.39 20.98
N VAL A 157 -11.20 -19.64 20.56
CA VAL A 157 -10.63 -20.14 19.30
C VAL A 157 -11.21 -19.40 18.09
N LEU A 158 -12.53 -19.20 18.06
CA LEU A 158 -13.18 -18.47 16.96
C LEU A 158 -12.71 -17.00 16.89
N LEU A 159 -12.39 -16.37 18.02
CA LEU A 159 -11.84 -15.01 18.08
C LEU A 159 -10.38 -14.92 17.63
N GLN A 160 -9.62 -16.01 17.65
CA GLN A 160 -8.26 -16.04 17.11
C GLN A 160 -8.20 -16.02 15.58
N SER A 161 -9.29 -16.40 14.90
CA SER A 161 -9.41 -16.27 13.44
C SER A 161 -9.62 -14.83 12.95
N ALA A 162 -9.78 -13.87 13.87
CA ALA A 162 -9.81 -12.44 13.53
C ALA A 162 -8.38 -11.90 13.30
N PRO A 163 -8.16 -11.06 12.26
CA PRO A 163 -6.82 -10.63 11.80
C PRO A 163 -5.98 -9.90 12.87
N LYS A 164 -6.61 -9.37 13.93
CA LYS A 164 -5.93 -8.68 15.04
C LYS A 164 -5.35 -9.62 16.10
N CYS A 165 -5.81 -10.87 16.17
CA CYS A 165 -5.41 -11.83 17.22
C CYS A 165 -4.39 -12.88 16.73
N ALA A 166 -4.34 -13.13 15.41
CA ALA A 166 -3.42 -14.11 14.81
C ALA A 166 -1.93 -13.77 15.03
N ALA A 167 -1.57 -12.49 15.19
CA ALA A 167 -0.18 -12.06 15.41
C ALA A 167 0.37 -12.39 16.81
N ARG A 168 -0.49 -12.76 17.78
CA ARG A 168 -0.10 -12.88 19.20
C ARG A 168 -0.10 -14.32 19.73
N ASN A 169 -0.65 -15.29 19.01
CA ASN A 169 -0.84 -16.69 19.45
C ASN A 169 -1.58 -16.85 20.80
N HIS A 170 -2.24 -15.78 21.31
CA HIS A 170 -2.99 -15.80 22.57
C HIS A 170 -4.25 -14.95 22.54
N THR A 171 -5.18 -15.25 23.44
CA THR A 171 -6.42 -14.50 23.67
C THR A 171 -6.44 -13.92 25.07
N GLU A 172 -6.82 -12.65 25.20
CA GLU A 172 -6.97 -11.98 26.49
C GLU A 172 -8.45 -11.82 26.85
N ARG A 173 -8.84 -12.19 28.07
CA ARG A 173 -10.20 -12.01 28.62
C ARG A 173 -10.18 -11.44 30.02
N ARG A 174 -11.15 -10.57 30.31
CA ARG A 174 -11.36 -10.01 31.65
C ARG A 174 -12.41 -10.84 32.38
N LEU A 175 -12.05 -11.40 33.52
CA LEU A 175 -12.93 -12.15 34.43
C LEU A 175 -13.33 -11.24 35.58
N HIS A 176 -14.62 -11.21 35.93
CA HIS A 176 -15.12 -10.34 37.00
C HIS A 176 -15.70 -11.18 38.14
N PHE A 177 -15.31 -10.85 39.37
CA PHE A 177 -15.72 -11.49 40.61
C PHE A 177 -16.22 -10.43 41.58
N SER A 178 -17.49 -10.52 41.98
CA SER A 178 -18.12 -9.54 42.87
C SER A 178 -18.29 -10.12 44.28
N THR A 179 -17.94 -9.31 45.29
CA THR A 179 -18.27 -9.53 46.70
C THR A 179 -19.18 -8.39 47.18
N GLN A 180 -19.80 -8.53 48.36
CA GLN A 180 -20.72 -7.51 48.92
C GLN A 180 -20.13 -6.09 48.93
N ASN A 181 -18.81 -5.94 49.09
CA ASN A 181 -18.15 -4.64 49.23
C ASN A 181 -17.03 -4.37 48.20
N SER A 182 -16.73 -5.29 47.27
CA SER A 182 -15.67 -5.06 46.26
C SER A 182 -15.84 -5.85 44.96
N LEU A 183 -15.46 -5.25 43.83
CA LEU A 183 -15.38 -5.88 42.51
C LEU A 183 -13.91 -6.17 42.17
N ILE A 184 -13.59 -7.44 41.93
CA ILE A 184 -12.26 -7.90 41.55
C ILE A 184 -12.31 -8.35 40.09
N THR A 185 -11.41 -7.83 39.25
CA THR A 185 -11.30 -8.18 37.84
C THR A 185 -9.95 -8.84 37.58
N VAL A 186 -9.91 -10.03 36.99
CA VAL A 186 -8.68 -10.77 36.68
C VAL A 186 -8.51 -10.88 35.16
N MET A 187 -7.34 -10.54 34.63
CA MET A 187 -6.99 -10.77 33.23
C MET A 187 -6.51 -12.21 33.03
N ALA A 188 -7.19 -12.96 32.16
CA ALA A 188 -6.81 -14.28 31.69
C ALA A 188 -6.24 -14.22 30.28
N ILE A 189 -5.08 -14.81 30.06
CA ILE A 189 -4.35 -14.89 28.79
C ILE A 189 -4.20 -16.37 28.43
N ILE A 190 -4.80 -16.79 27.31
CA ILE A 190 -4.84 -18.20 26.90
C ILE A 190 -4.08 -18.35 25.58
N HIS A 191 -3.04 -19.17 25.54
CA HIS A 191 -2.25 -19.45 24.34
C HIS A 191 -2.51 -20.86 23.81
N PHE A 192 -2.56 -21.00 22.49
CA PHE A 192 -2.70 -22.29 21.81
C PHE A 192 -1.39 -22.64 21.10
N SER A 193 -0.96 -23.89 21.15
CA SER A 193 0.19 -24.37 20.38
C SER A 193 -0.07 -24.27 18.88
N THR A 194 0.99 -24.03 18.10
CA THR A 194 0.97 -23.92 16.63
C THR A 194 0.23 -25.07 15.96
N ASN A 195 0.46 -26.32 16.39
CA ASN A 195 -0.17 -27.49 15.78
C ASN A 195 -1.71 -27.48 15.89
N VAL A 196 -2.25 -26.95 17.00
CA VAL A 196 -3.71 -26.81 17.20
C VAL A 196 -4.26 -25.72 16.29
N LEU A 197 -3.52 -24.61 16.16
CA LEU A 197 -3.87 -23.52 15.26
C LEU A 197 -3.85 -23.99 13.81
N ASP A 198 -2.77 -24.64 13.35
CA ASP A 198 -2.63 -25.14 11.98
C ASP A 198 -3.78 -26.08 11.57
N TYR A 199 -4.23 -26.95 12.49
CA TYR A 199 -5.40 -27.80 12.26
C TYR A 199 -6.69 -27.00 12.08
N ILE A 200 -6.88 -25.93 12.86
CA ILE A 200 -8.05 -25.04 12.78
C ILE A 200 -8.01 -24.19 11.50
N MET A 201 -6.83 -23.76 11.06
CA MET A 201 -6.62 -22.87 9.91
C MET A 201 -6.91 -23.55 8.55
N GLY A 202 -6.92 -24.88 8.49
CA GLY A 202 -7.28 -25.62 7.29
C GLY A 202 -8.79 -25.68 6.98
N LEU A 203 -9.68 -25.15 7.83
CA LEU A 203 -11.14 -25.31 7.67
C LEU A 203 -11.78 -24.25 6.74
N TYR A 204 -12.60 -24.65 5.78
CA TYR A 204 -13.45 -23.73 5.01
C TYR A 204 -14.71 -23.38 5.81
N ILE A 205 -15.08 -22.09 5.86
CA ILE A 205 -16.27 -21.63 6.61
C ILE A 205 -17.32 -21.07 5.65
N LEU A 206 -18.55 -21.56 5.81
CA LEU A 206 -19.73 -21.15 5.05
C LEU A 206 -20.67 -20.37 5.96
N ARG A 207 -20.93 -19.09 5.67
CA ARG A 207 -21.68 -18.18 6.54
C ARG A 207 -22.98 -17.74 5.86
N PHE A 208 -24.11 -17.96 6.52
CA PHE A 208 -25.44 -17.49 6.13
C PHE A 208 -25.76 -16.24 6.95
N HIS A 209 -25.93 -15.08 6.31
CA HIS A 209 -26.20 -13.81 6.96
C HIS A 209 -27.33 -13.04 6.22
N SER A 210 -27.84 -11.96 6.83
CA SER A 210 -29.02 -11.20 6.36
C SER A 210 -30.24 -12.09 6.04
N ILE A 211 -30.63 -12.91 7.01
CA ILE A 211 -31.74 -13.87 6.88
C ILE A 211 -33.06 -13.14 7.13
N THR A 212 -33.91 -13.03 6.10
CA THR A 212 -35.21 -12.36 6.18
C THR A 212 -36.33 -13.22 5.59
N VAL A 213 -37.48 -13.26 6.27
CA VAL A 213 -38.72 -13.90 5.76
C VAL A 213 -39.68 -12.80 5.35
N GLU A 214 -40.04 -12.76 4.08
CA GLU A 214 -40.90 -11.73 3.50
C GLU A 214 -42.33 -12.23 3.26
N ASN A 215 -43.27 -11.28 3.18
CA ASN A 215 -44.68 -11.47 2.82
C ASN A 215 -45.47 -12.40 3.76
N LEU A 216 -45.32 -12.26 5.08
CA LEU A 216 -46.11 -13.02 6.05
C LEU A 216 -47.56 -12.49 6.15
N PRO A 217 -48.57 -13.37 6.35
CA PRO A 217 -49.97 -12.97 6.44
C PRO A 217 -50.28 -12.24 7.75
N PRO A 218 -51.26 -11.32 7.75
CA PRO A 218 -51.59 -10.48 8.91
C PRO A 218 -52.17 -11.26 10.09
N GLU A 219 -52.66 -12.48 9.85
CA GLU A 219 -53.15 -13.43 10.86
C GLU A 219 -52.07 -13.86 11.88
N PHE A 220 -50.79 -13.57 11.62
CA PHE A 220 -49.71 -13.79 12.58
C PHE A 220 -49.72 -12.80 13.74
N LEU A 221 -50.48 -11.71 13.70
CA LEU A 221 -50.54 -10.71 14.76
C LEU A 221 -51.46 -11.17 15.90
N THR A 222 -50.87 -11.54 17.05
CA THR A 222 -51.63 -11.87 18.26
C THR A 222 -51.96 -10.62 19.07
N THR A 223 -53.25 -10.26 19.08
CA THR A 223 -53.97 -9.27 19.91
C THR A 223 -54.15 -7.83 19.38
N ALA A 224 -55.42 -7.40 19.46
CA ALA A 224 -55.96 -6.05 19.34
C ALA A 224 -56.12 -5.40 17.94
N THR A 225 -56.68 -6.11 16.96
CA THR A 225 -57.25 -5.44 15.76
C THR A 225 -58.65 -5.94 15.42
N GLU A 226 -59.61 -5.77 16.34
CA GLU A 226 -61.04 -5.68 15.97
C GLU A 226 -61.53 -4.22 15.90
N ALA A 227 -60.66 -3.22 16.09
CA ALA A 227 -61.08 -1.81 16.16
C ALA A 227 -60.10 -0.84 15.48
N ILE A 228 -59.70 -1.09 14.23
CA ILE A 228 -59.07 -0.03 13.41
C ILE A 228 -59.79 0.04 12.06
N ASP A 229 -61.03 0.51 12.14
CA ASP A 229 -61.62 1.28 11.05
C ASP A 229 -60.88 2.62 10.96
N THR A 230 -60.36 2.89 9.76
CA THR A 230 -60.11 4.24 9.24
C THR A 230 -59.45 5.24 10.21
N THR A 231 -58.12 5.31 10.25
CA THR A 231 -57.31 6.56 10.18
C THR A 231 -55.85 6.32 10.56
N ARG A 232 -54.97 7.11 9.93
CA ARG A 232 -53.51 7.06 10.05
C ARG A 232 -53.01 7.23 11.49
N SER A 233 -52.37 6.21 12.05
CA SER A 233 -51.23 6.34 12.96
C SER A 233 -50.45 5.02 13.04
N ILE A 234 -49.15 5.11 13.34
CA ILE A 234 -48.24 3.98 13.54
C ILE A 234 -48.38 3.60 15.03
N PRO A 235 -48.63 2.33 15.40
CA PRO A 235 -48.64 1.93 16.82
C PRO A 235 -47.24 2.11 17.43
N GLU A 236 -47.17 2.60 18.67
CA GLU A 236 -45.93 2.74 19.44
C GLU A 236 -45.34 1.35 19.77
N GLU A 237 -44.01 1.24 19.92
CA GLU A 237 -43.24 -0.01 20.10
C GLU A 237 -43.72 -0.93 21.25
N SER A 238 -44.54 -0.41 22.17
CA SER A 238 -45.07 -1.15 23.32
C SER A 238 -46.25 -2.07 23.04
N GLU A 239 -46.87 -2.00 21.85
CA GLU A 239 -47.98 -2.88 21.43
C GLU A 239 -47.55 -3.98 20.44
N MET A 240 -46.23 -4.15 20.25
CA MET A 240 -45.66 -5.09 19.28
C MET A 240 -45.71 -6.54 19.79
N ASP A 241 -46.23 -7.42 18.94
CA ASP A 241 -46.38 -8.85 19.17
C ASP A 241 -45.07 -9.52 19.66
N THR A 242 -45.06 -10.11 20.86
CA THR A 242 -43.84 -10.65 21.53
C THR A 242 -43.35 -12.00 20.99
N SER A 243 -43.73 -12.34 19.76
CA SER A 243 -43.38 -13.62 19.15
C SER A 243 -41.96 -13.63 18.57
N VAL A 244 -41.23 -14.71 18.85
CA VAL A 244 -39.84 -14.95 18.45
C VAL A 244 -39.81 -16.13 17.47
N PHE A 245 -39.03 -16.02 16.39
CA PHE A 245 -38.87 -17.08 15.41
C PHE A 245 -37.53 -17.79 15.56
N THR A 246 -37.50 -19.09 15.21
CA THR A 246 -36.30 -19.92 15.14
C THR A 246 -36.17 -20.51 13.75
N LEU A 247 -35.00 -20.38 13.11
CA LEU A 247 -34.70 -21.00 11.81
C LEU A 247 -33.69 -22.16 11.98
N GLU A 248 -33.97 -23.31 11.40
CA GLU A 248 -33.08 -24.48 11.35
C GLU A 248 -32.64 -24.73 9.91
N ILE A 249 -31.34 -24.91 9.65
CA ILE A 249 -30.80 -25.30 8.33
C ILE A 249 -30.01 -26.60 8.49
N ASN A 250 -30.27 -27.57 7.60
CA ASN A 250 -29.65 -28.89 7.64
C ASN A 250 -28.71 -29.07 6.43
N LEU A 251 -27.46 -29.43 6.69
CA LEU A 251 -26.48 -29.87 5.70
C LEU A 251 -26.05 -31.32 5.99
N PRO A 252 -25.62 -32.10 4.99
CA PRO A 252 -25.14 -33.47 5.22
C PRO A 252 -23.86 -33.46 6.07
N SER A 253 -23.71 -34.45 6.96
CA SER A 253 -22.40 -34.79 7.50
C SER A 253 -21.57 -35.49 6.42
N LEU A 254 -20.27 -35.17 6.32
CA LEU A 254 -19.41 -35.60 5.22
C LEU A 254 -18.17 -36.37 5.70
N CYS A 255 -18.22 -36.99 6.88
CA CYS A 255 -17.10 -37.82 7.37
C CYS A 255 -16.98 -39.15 6.62
N ASP A 256 -15.76 -39.49 6.20
CA ASP A 256 -15.41 -40.79 5.63
C ASP A 256 -15.35 -41.89 6.72
N GLN A 257 -16.45 -42.64 6.81
CA GLN A 257 -16.65 -44.04 7.21
C GLN A 257 -15.71 -44.69 8.27
N GLN A 258 -16.33 -45.18 9.36
CA GLN A 258 -16.45 -46.63 9.63
C GLN A 258 -17.49 -46.89 10.76
N GLU A 259 -18.38 -47.85 10.49
CA GLU A 259 -19.39 -48.47 11.37
C GLU A 259 -20.77 -47.78 11.56
N HIS A 260 -21.72 -48.28 10.76
CA HIS A 260 -23.12 -48.64 11.09
C HIS A 260 -24.03 -47.68 11.89
N ASP A 261 -24.98 -47.04 11.19
CA ASP A 261 -26.42 -47.35 11.30
C ASP A 261 -27.25 -46.71 10.15
N PRO A 262 -28.00 -47.47 9.33
CA PRO A 262 -28.69 -46.95 8.14
C PRO A 262 -30.00 -46.19 8.44
N GLN A 263 -30.29 -45.86 9.71
CA GLN A 263 -31.51 -45.14 10.11
C GLN A 263 -31.29 -43.69 10.52
N ASN A 264 -30.04 -43.23 10.69
CA ASN A 264 -29.73 -41.83 10.91
C ASN A 264 -28.94 -41.30 9.72
N SER A 265 -29.60 -40.57 8.82
CA SER A 265 -28.88 -39.64 7.96
C SER A 265 -28.34 -38.54 8.87
N ASP A 266 -27.09 -38.66 9.30
CA ASP A 266 -26.43 -37.64 10.11
C ASP A 266 -26.36 -36.35 9.29
N THR A 267 -27.32 -35.48 9.54
CA THR A 267 -27.40 -34.13 8.97
C THR A 267 -27.02 -33.18 10.08
N ILE A 268 -26.04 -32.32 9.80
CA ILE A 268 -25.63 -31.25 10.72
C ILE A 268 -26.72 -30.18 10.64
N CYS A 269 -27.60 -30.17 11.64
CA CYS A 269 -28.63 -29.16 11.82
C CYS A 269 -28.09 -28.00 12.67
N LYS A 270 -28.06 -26.77 12.13
CA LYS A 270 -27.80 -25.57 12.94
C LYS A 270 -29.05 -24.73 13.07
N ARG A 271 -29.29 -24.25 14.29
CA ARG A 271 -30.50 -23.53 14.71
C ARG A 271 -30.16 -22.08 15.05
N LEU A 272 -31.05 -21.17 14.67
CA LEU A 272 -30.93 -19.73 14.87
C LEU A 272 -32.20 -19.20 15.54
N ASP A 273 -32.12 -18.90 16.83
CA ASP A 273 -33.22 -18.32 17.60
C ASP A 273 -33.18 -16.78 17.53
N GLY A 274 -34.34 -16.13 17.68
CA GLY A 274 -34.38 -14.68 17.94
C GLY A 274 -34.97 -13.81 16.82
N GLY A 275 -35.53 -14.40 15.76
CA GLY A 275 -36.14 -13.62 14.68
C GLY A 275 -37.33 -12.78 15.17
N ARG A 276 -37.39 -11.50 14.82
CA ARG A 276 -38.44 -10.56 15.25
C ARG A 276 -39.25 -10.04 14.07
N ILE A 277 -40.52 -9.72 14.31
CA ILE A 277 -41.42 -9.14 13.31
C ILE A 277 -41.09 -7.65 13.12
N CYS A 278 -40.98 -7.23 11.86
CA CYS A 278 -40.73 -5.85 11.42
C CYS A 278 -41.70 -5.45 10.31
N TYR A 279 -42.06 -4.16 10.23
CA TYR A 279 -42.93 -3.63 9.17
C TYR A 279 -42.11 -2.87 8.13
N GLY A 280 -42.12 -3.32 6.87
CA GLY A 280 -41.32 -2.71 5.80
C GLY A 280 -42.09 -1.65 5.00
N SER A 281 -41.47 -0.48 4.79
CA SER A 281 -41.79 0.45 3.68
C SER A 281 -40.70 0.34 2.60
N LYS A 282 -41.06 0.13 1.33
CA LYS A 282 -40.12 -0.05 0.20
C LYS A 282 -39.13 1.14 0.07
N VAL A 283 -37.83 0.88 0.31
CA VAL A 283 -36.63 1.48 -0.32
C VAL A 283 -35.48 0.49 0.06
N ILE A 284 -34.55 -0.03 -0.74
CA ILE A 284 -33.67 0.51 -1.78
C ILE A 284 -33.21 -0.65 -2.70
N GLU A 285 -33.32 -0.50 -4.01
CA GLU A 285 -32.43 -1.16 -5.00
C GLU A 285 -31.44 -0.09 -5.49
N GLU A 286 -30.15 -0.29 -5.25
CA GLU A 286 -29.09 0.40 -6.01
C GLU A 286 -28.43 -0.63 -6.93
N HIS A 287 -28.98 -0.80 -8.14
CA HIS A 287 -28.17 -1.15 -9.31
C HIS A 287 -28.79 -0.54 -10.57
N THR A 288 -28.04 0.38 -11.17
CA THR A 288 -28.33 1.13 -12.37
C THR A 288 -28.35 0.25 -13.62
N ILE A 289 -29.49 0.16 -14.32
CA ILE A 289 -29.54 -0.12 -15.76
C ILE A 289 -30.50 0.90 -16.39
N LYS A 290 -30.03 1.54 -17.45
CA LYS A 290 -30.77 2.47 -18.30
C LYS A 290 -31.89 1.73 -19.03
N ASP A 291 -33.11 2.28 -19.03
CA ASP A 291 -33.87 2.62 -20.23
C ASP A 291 -35.32 3.02 -19.90
N ASP A 292 -35.86 3.91 -20.73
CA ASP A 292 -37.16 4.58 -20.61
C ASP A 292 -38.36 3.62 -20.56
N ALA A 293 -39.23 3.79 -19.54
CA ALA A 293 -40.66 3.50 -19.66
C ALA A 293 -41.47 4.27 -18.61
N ILE A 294 -42.42 5.08 -19.07
CA ILE A 294 -43.48 5.70 -18.27
C ILE A 294 -44.40 4.59 -17.76
N VAL A 295 -44.53 4.42 -16.44
CA VAL A 295 -45.57 3.57 -15.84
C VAL A 295 -46.19 4.27 -14.62
N ASP A 296 -47.52 4.21 -14.60
CA ASP A 296 -48.46 4.97 -13.80
C ASP A 296 -48.27 4.92 -12.27
N VAL A 297 -48.36 6.11 -11.66
CA VAL A 297 -48.59 6.32 -10.23
C VAL A 297 -50.07 6.02 -9.96
N ASN A 298 -50.41 4.80 -9.57
CA ASN A 298 -51.59 4.45 -8.76
C ASN A 298 -51.63 2.93 -8.48
N SER A 299 -50.91 2.49 -7.45
CA SER A 299 -51.32 1.29 -6.70
C SER A 299 -50.96 1.46 -5.22
N SER A 300 -51.95 1.18 -4.40
CA SER A 300 -51.99 1.27 -2.94
C SER A 300 -50.79 0.60 -2.27
N SER A 301 -50.15 1.33 -1.35
CA SER A 301 -49.06 0.85 -0.49
C SER A 301 -49.57 -0.21 0.50
N GLU A 302 -49.54 -1.50 0.12
CA GLU A 302 -49.67 -2.61 1.06
C GLU A 302 -48.45 -2.67 1.97
N ARG A 303 -48.65 -2.48 3.28
CA ARG A 303 -47.61 -2.65 4.32
C ARG A 303 -47.27 -4.14 4.41
N ARG A 304 -46.00 -4.51 4.20
CA ARG A 304 -45.53 -5.91 4.26
C ARG A 304 -44.95 -6.23 5.63
N VAL A 305 -45.32 -7.39 6.17
CA VAL A 305 -44.79 -7.96 7.42
C VAL A 305 -43.57 -8.83 7.08
N ILE A 306 -42.45 -8.55 7.73
CA ILE A 306 -41.15 -9.23 7.52
C ILE A 306 -40.67 -9.78 8.87
N VAL A 307 -39.98 -10.91 8.87
CA VAL A 307 -39.20 -11.38 10.04
C VAL A 307 -37.72 -11.30 9.72
N ALA A 308 -36.96 -10.59 10.55
CA ALA A 308 -35.51 -10.46 10.41
C ALA A 308 -34.78 -11.18 11.54
N PHE A 309 -33.67 -11.84 11.21
CA PHE A 309 -32.76 -12.45 12.18
C PHE A 309 -31.47 -11.65 12.27
N ASP A 310 -31.10 -11.24 13.49
CA ASP A 310 -29.92 -10.42 13.74
C ASP A 310 -28.60 -11.23 13.69
N ASN A 311 -28.68 -12.55 13.88
CA ASN A 311 -27.54 -13.44 13.98
C ASN A 311 -27.28 -14.20 12.67
N ALA A 312 -26.02 -14.57 12.41
CA ALA A 312 -25.60 -15.37 11.25
C ALA A 312 -25.39 -16.85 11.63
N LEU A 313 -25.67 -17.77 10.70
CA LEU A 313 -25.35 -19.19 10.83
C LEU A 313 -24.03 -19.51 10.13
N THR A 314 -23.14 -20.28 10.76
CA THR A 314 -21.85 -20.68 10.19
C THR A 314 -21.73 -22.20 10.11
N PHE A 315 -21.20 -22.75 9.02
CA PHE A 315 -20.89 -24.17 8.87
C PHE A 315 -19.40 -24.32 8.54
N GLN A 316 -18.77 -25.38 9.02
CA GLN A 316 -17.35 -25.66 8.80
C GLN A 316 -17.23 -26.89 7.90
N ILE A 317 -16.35 -26.83 6.91
CA ILE A 317 -16.12 -27.88 5.92
C ILE A 317 -14.62 -28.18 5.91
N GLN A 318 -14.24 -29.44 6.13
CA GLN A 318 -12.82 -29.81 6.08
C GLN A 318 -12.32 -29.88 4.64
N PRO A 319 -11.02 -29.64 4.35
CA PRO A 319 -10.45 -29.76 3.01
C PRO A 319 -10.72 -31.11 2.33
N ARG A 320 -10.74 -32.20 3.12
CA ARG A 320 -11.00 -33.56 2.65
C ARG A 320 -12.47 -33.77 2.24
N GLU A 321 -13.39 -33.04 2.86
CA GLU A 321 -14.83 -33.15 2.67
C GLU A 321 -15.35 -32.23 1.55
N VAL A 322 -14.51 -31.31 1.04
CA VAL A 322 -14.87 -30.36 -0.02
C VAL A 322 -15.38 -31.08 -1.26
N ALA A 323 -14.75 -32.19 -1.65
CA ALA A 323 -15.17 -32.97 -2.82
C ALA A 323 -16.58 -33.57 -2.63
N SER A 324 -16.83 -34.18 -1.48
CA SER A 324 -18.12 -34.77 -1.12
C SER A 324 -19.22 -33.70 -0.95
N PHE A 325 -18.88 -32.52 -0.43
CA PHE A 325 -19.79 -31.37 -0.34
C PHE A 325 -20.20 -30.86 -1.73
N ILE A 326 -19.23 -30.71 -2.64
CA ILE A 326 -19.47 -30.31 -4.03
C ILE A 326 -20.36 -31.34 -4.72
N GLU A 327 -20.12 -32.64 -4.51
CA GLU A 327 -20.93 -33.71 -5.05
C GLU A 327 -22.37 -33.68 -4.51
N TYR A 328 -22.55 -33.46 -3.21
CA TYR A 328 -23.87 -33.28 -2.61
C TYR A 328 -24.64 -32.11 -3.23
N ILE A 329 -24.03 -30.94 -3.41
CA ILE A 329 -24.71 -29.78 -4.04
C ILE A 329 -25.06 -30.10 -5.50
N ARG A 330 -24.22 -30.82 -6.24
CA ARG A 330 -24.52 -31.25 -7.62
C ARG A 330 -25.72 -32.18 -7.69
N ILE A 331 -25.86 -33.11 -6.73
CA ILE A 331 -26.93 -34.12 -6.71
C ILE A 331 -28.24 -33.55 -6.13
N SER A 332 -28.19 -33.01 -4.91
CA SER A 332 -29.37 -32.59 -4.16
C SER A 332 -29.89 -31.22 -4.58
N LYS A 333 -28.98 -30.33 -5.02
CA LYS A 333 -29.20 -28.91 -5.39
C LYS A 333 -29.76 -28.00 -4.29
N TYR A 334 -30.49 -28.56 -3.32
CA TYR A 334 -31.20 -27.81 -2.29
C TYR A 334 -30.92 -28.36 -0.89
N ALA A 335 -30.64 -27.48 0.06
CA ALA A 335 -30.48 -27.79 1.48
C ALA A 335 -31.81 -27.62 2.24
N PRO A 336 -32.30 -28.64 2.98
CA PRO A 336 -33.54 -28.52 3.74
C PRO A 336 -33.40 -27.57 4.94
N ALA A 337 -34.44 -26.78 5.19
CA ALA A 337 -34.51 -25.86 6.31
C ALA A 337 -35.93 -25.79 6.90
N ARG A 338 -36.06 -25.33 8.14
CA ARG A 338 -37.32 -25.28 8.89
C ARG A 338 -37.44 -23.99 9.69
N LEU A 339 -38.59 -23.33 9.63
CA LEU A 339 -38.91 -22.17 10.44
C LEU A 339 -39.89 -22.57 11.53
N LEU A 340 -39.61 -22.15 12.76
CA LEU A 340 -40.42 -22.37 13.95
C LEU A 340 -40.84 -21.01 14.52
N ARG A 341 -42.05 -20.93 15.07
CA ARG A 341 -42.50 -19.77 15.85
C ARG A 341 -42.52 -20.13 17.34
N ARG A 342 -42.24 -19.18 18.22
CA ARG A 342 -42.31 -19.28 19.69
C ARG A 342 -42.83 -17.95 20.27
N THR A 343 -43.45 -17.95 21.43
CA THR A 343 -43.88 -16.72 22.12
C THR A 343 -43.19 -16.60 23.47
N LEU A 344 -42.76 -15.38 23.85
CA LEU A 344 -42.03 -15.14 25.11
C LEU A 344 -42.91 -15.27 26.36
N GLU A 345 -44.22 -15.03 26.25
CA GLU A 345 -45.16 -15.27 27.35
C GLU A 345 -45.60 -16.73 27.36
N LYS A 346 -45.37 -17.42 28.49
CA LYS A 346 -45.75 -18.83 28.73
C LYS A 346 -47.28 -19.01 28.84
N THR A 347 -48.02 -18.71 27.77
CA THR A 347 -49.49 -18.71 27.82
C THR A 347 -50.17 -19.54 26.73
N ASN A 348 -49.50 -19.95 25.64
CA ASN A 348 -50.15 -20.80 24.63
C ASN A 348 -49.24 -21.86 23.95
N PRO A 349 -49.44 -23.17 24.23
CA PRO A 349 -48.68 -24.27 23.60
C PRO A 349 -48.98 -24.47 22.10
N LEU A 350 -49.88 -23.66 21.54
CA LEU A 350 -50.31 -23.66 20.13
C LEU A 350 -49.27 -23.03 19.19
N LEU A 351 -48.53 -22.04 19.70
CA LEU A 351 -47.62 -21.23 18.89
C LEU A 351 -46.20 -21.82 18.86
N GLU A 352 -45.84 -22.69 19.81
CA GLU A 352 -44.50 -23.32 19.91
C GLU A 352 -44.31 -24.55 19.00
N CYS A 353 -45.38 -25.10 18.40
CA CYS A 353 -45.37 -26.43 17.75
C CYS A 353 -45.68 -26.42 16.24
N ASN A 354 -45.75 -25.23 15.62
CA ASN A 354 -45.95 -25.08 14.18
C ASN A 354 -44.62 -24.91 13.47
N ASN A 355 -44.33 -25.84 12.55
CA ASN A 355 -43.05 -25.92 11.85
C ASN A 355 -43.30 -25.83 10.35
N TRP A 356 -42.60 -24.94 9.66
CA TRP A 356 -42.69 -24.82 8.20
C TRP A 356 -41.39 -25.22 7.54
N SER A 357 -41.43 -26.16 6.60
CA SER A 357 -40.24 -26.59 5.88
C SER A 357 -40.06 -25.89 4.54
N LEU A 358 -38.81 -25.59 4.23
CA LEU A 358 -38.33 -24.94 3.03
C LEU A 358 -37.04 -25.61 2.54
N SER A 359 -36.57 -25.27 1.34
CA SER A 359 -35.34 -25.84 0.80
C SER A 359 -34.52 -24.77 0.09
N LEU A 360 -33.36 -24.45 0.64
CA LEU A 360 -32.45 -23.40 0.17
C LEU A 360 -31.67 -23.86 -1.06
N ASN A 361 -31.67 -23.07 -2.13
CA ASN A 361 -30.89 -23.40 -3.32
C ASN A 361 -29.43 -22.97 -3.12
N LEU A 362 -28.49 -23.91 -3.22
CA LEU A 362 -27.06 -23.65 -3.05
C LEU A 362 -26.25 -23.81 -4.34
N THR A 363 -26.90 -23.96 -5.50
CA THR A 363 -26.20 -24.24 -6.77
C THR A 363 -25.26 -23.13 -7.21
N GLU A 364 -25.50 -21.88 -6.82
CA GLU A 364 -24.63 -20.74 -7.16
C GLU A 364 -23.25 -20.81 -6.50
N LEU A 365 -23.10 -21.63 -5.45
CA LEU A 365 -21.78 -21.94 -4.86
C LEU A 365 -20.87 -22.74 -5.79
N LEU A 366 -21.42 -23.40 -6.81
CA LEU A 366 -20.65 -24.17 -7.78
C LEU A 366 -20.12 -23.31 -8.93
N VAL A 367 -20.48 -22.02 -8.99
CA VAL A 367 -19.97 -21.09 -10.01
C VAL A 367 -18.54 -20.67 -9.64
N PRO A 368 -17.55 -20.90 -10.52
CA PRO A 368 -16.16 -20.50 -10.24
C PRO A 368 -16.05 -19.01 -9.91
N GLY A 369 -15.39 -18.67 -8.80
CA GLY A 369 -15.20 -17.28 -8.34
C GLY A 369 -16.31 -16.70 -7.47
N CYS A 370 -17.39 -17.45 -7.20
CA CYS A 370 -18.47 -17.01 -6.33
C CYS A 370 -18.02 -16.97 -4.85
N LYS A 371 -17.92 -15.77 -4.27
CA LYS A 371 -17.60 -15.56 -2.83
C LYS A 371 -18.85 -15.30 -1.98
N LYS A 372 -19.89 -14.73 -2.58
CA LYS A 372 -21.14 -14.36 -1.92
C LYS A 372 -22.29 -14.38 -2.92
N PHE A 373 -23.46 -14.87 -2.50
CA PHE A 373 -24.68 -14.83 -3.29
C PHE A 373 -25.94 -14.76 -2.41
N THR A 374 -27.10 -14.51 -3.02
CA THR A 374 -28.40 -14.42 -2.33
C THR A 374 -29.36 -15.48 -2.84
N SER A 375 -29.88 -16.32 -1.94
CA SER A 375 -30.88 -17.35 -2.25
C SER A 375 -32.26 -16.94 -1.72
N SER A 376 -33.30 -17.05 -2.55
CA SER A 376 -34.71 -16.86 -2.17
C SER A 376 -35.54 -18.12 -2.40
N THR A 377 -36.32 -18.56 -1.42
CA THR A 377 -37.11 -19.82 -1.49
C THR A 377 -38.46 -19.74 -0.78
N GLN A 378 -39.48 -20.41 -1.32
CA GLN A 378 -40.85 -20.42 -0.78
C GLN A 378 -41.10 -21.59 0.17
N PHE A 379 -42.07 -21.45 1.09
CA PHE A 379 -42.45 -22.50 2.04
C PHE A 379 -43.18 -23.66 1.36
N ARG A 380 -42.75 -24.90 1.65
CA ARG A 380 -43.23 -26.11 0.96
C ARG A 380 -44.34 -26.85 1.70
N SER A 381 -44.23 -26.97 3.02
CA SER A 381 -45.23 -27.67 3.85
C SER A 381 -45.24 -27.14 5.28
N SER A 382 -46.40 -27.29 5.93
CA SER A 382 -46.61 -27.06 7.35
C SER A 382 -46.72 -28.40 8.07
N HIS A 383 -45.97 -28.56 9.14
CA HIS A 383 -45.96 -29.76 9.98
C HIS A 383 -46.26 -29.35 11.42
N MET A 384 -47.29 -29.97 12.01
CA MET A 384 -47.60 -29.84 13.42
C MET A 384 -47.11 -31.10 14.14
N GLU A 385 -46.54 -30.93 15.33
CA GLU A 385 -46.07 -32.05 16.17
C GLU A 385 -47.21 -33.01 16.52
N SER A 386 -46.90 -34.30 16.71
CA SER A 386 -47.92 -35.34 16.93
C SER A 386 -48.60 -35.23 18.31
N LYS A 387 -49.86 -35.69 18.45
CA LYS A 387 -50.57 -35.71 19.74
C LYS A 387 -49.78 -36.40 20.86
N ALA A 388 -49.06 -37.47 20.54
CA ALA A 388 -48.19 -38.19 21.46
C ALA A 388 -47.02 -37.35 22.01
N PHE A 389 -46.54 -36.36 21.24
CA PHE A 389 -45.52 -35.41 21.70
C PHE A 389 -46.06 -34.54 22.86
N PHE A 390 -47.29 -34.04 22.73
CA PHE A 390 -47.95 -33.24 23.76
C PHE A 390 -48.22 -34.06 25.03
N GLU A 391 -48.66 -35.32 24.89
CA GLU A 391 -48.88 -36.23 26.02
C GLU A 391 -47.57 -36.54 26.78
N LYS A 392 -46.45 -36.67 26.07
CA LYS A 392 -45.13 -36.88 26.67
C LYS A 392 -44.64 -35.66 27.45
N ARG A 393 -44.87 -34.45 26.92
CA ARG A 393 -44.57 -33.17 27.59
C ARG A 393 -45.43 -32.96 28.83
N LEU A 394 -46.71 -33.32 28.76
CA LEU A 394 -47.63 -33.34 29.91
C LEU A 394 -47.12 -34.27 31.03
N ALA A 395 -46.67 -35.47 30.70
CA ALA A 395 -46.13 -36.42 31.67
C ALA A 395 -44.82 -35.95 32.32
N ALA A 396 -43.99 -35.20 31.57
CA ALA A 396 -42.74 -34.64 32.03
C ALA A 396 -42.88 -33.29 32.77
N ALA A 397 -44.08 -32.69 32.81
CA ALA A 397 -44.30 -31.38 33.41
C ALA A 397 -44.15 -31.40 34.94
N SER A 398 -43.37 -30.44 35.44
CA SER A 398 -42.90 -30.38 36.83
C SER A 398 -43.84 -29.57 37.74
N SER A 399 -44.54 -28.56 37.19
CA SER A 399 -45.49 -27.73 37.94
C SER A 399 -46.96 -28.05 37.61
N GLN A 400 -47.85 -27.74 38.54
CA GLN A 400 -49.28 -28.03 38.40
C GLN A 400 -49.97 -27.13 37.36
N ASP A 401 -49.47 -25.91 37.16
CA ASP A 401 -49.97 -25.00 36.13
C ASP A 401 -49.51 -25.44 34.72
N GLU A 402 -48.26 -25.89 34.57
CA GLU A 402 -47.78 -26.49 33.31
C GLU A 402 -48.58 -27.76 32.96
N ARG A 403 -48.90 -28.62 33.93
CA ARG A 403 -49.74 -29.81 33.67
C ARG A 403 -51.13 -29.44 33.16
N LYS A 404 -51.77 -28.40 33.72
CA LYS A 404 -53.06 -27.93 33.23
C LYS A 404 -52.96 -27.36 31.81
N GLN A 405 -51.90 -26.62 31.52
CA GLN A 405 -51.66 -26.05 30.19
C GLN A 405 -51.43 -27.14 29.12
N TRP A 406 -50.56 -28.12 29.39
CA TRP A 406 -50.31 -29.22 28.45
C TRP A 406 -51.53 -30.13 28.30
N GLN A 407 -52.34 -30.31 29.35
CA GLN A 407 -53.59 -31.07 29.26
C GLN A 407 -54.63 -30.36 28.39
N ALA A 408 -54.73 -29.03 28.48
CA ALA A 408 -55.59 -28.24 27.60
C ALA A 408 -55.13 -28.35 26.13
N ALA A 409 -53.81 -28.27 25.88
CA ALA A 409 -53.24 -28.45 24.54
C ALA A 409 -53.55 -29.81 23.91
N VAL A 410 -53.52 -30.90 24.70
CA VAL A 410 -53.85 -32.26 24.22
C VAL A 410 -55.34 -32.38 23.87
N ASN A 411 -56.21 -31.69 24.61
CA ASN A 411 -57.65 -31.68 24.37
C ASN A 411 -58.01 -30.86 23.11
N ASP A 412 -57.32 -29.74 22.90
CA ASP A 412 -57.60 -28.81 21.78
C ASP A 412 -56.83 -29.15 20.49
N TYR A 413 -56.01 -30.21 20.50
CA TYR A 413 -55.11 -30.61 19.39
C TYR A 413 -55.75 -30.60 18.00
N GLU A 414 -57.00 -31.06 17.85
CA GLU A 414 -57.68 -31.10 16.56
C GLU A 414 -58.08 -29.70 16.04
N GLN A 415 -58.35 -28.74 16.92
CA GLN A 415 -58.58 -27.35 16.51
C GLN A 415 -57.26 -26.65 16.18
N MET A 416 -56.18 -27.03 16.86
CA MET A 416 -54.82 -26.53 16.62
C MET A 416 -54.30 -26.96 15.23
N THR A 417 -54.57 -28.20 14.79
CA THR A 417 -54.17 -28.66 13.45
C THR A 417 -54.89 -27.89 12.34
N ILE A 418 -56.18 -27.63 12.50
CA ILE A 418 -56.99 -26.90 11.51
C ILE A 418 -56.51 -25.44 11.38
N THR A 419 -56.24 -24.78 12.51
CA THR A 419 -55.72 -23.40 12.51
C THR A 419 -54.33 -23.31 11.87
N ALA A 420 -53.42 -24.24 12.16
CA ALA A 420 -52.11 -24.31 11.52
C ALA A 420 -52.18 -24.53 9.99
N GLN A 421 -53.14 -25.32 9.52
CA GLN A 421 -53.37 -25.54 8.07
C GLN A 421 -53.93 -24.28 7.38
N ASN A 422 -54.84 -23.56 8.02
CA ASN A 422 -55.39 -22.31 7.49
C ASN A 422 -54.30 -21.21 7.37
N ILE A 423 -53.45 -21.08 8.39
CA ILE A 423 -52.32 -20.15 8.38
C ILE A 423 -51.35 -20.46 7.22
N PHE A 424 -51.07 -21.74 6.99
CA PHE A 424 -50.22 -22.16 5.87
C PHE A 424 -50.86 -21.88 4.50
N ALA A 425 -52.18 -22.08 4.35
CA ALA A 425 -52.91 -21.73 3.13
C ALA A 425 -52.89 -20.21 2.88
N SER A 426 -52.88 -19.39 3.93
CA SER A 426 -52.74 -17.93 3.86
C SER A 426 -51.32 -17.53 3.39
N MET A 427 -50.26 -18.16 3.95
CA MET A 427 -48.87 -17.95 3.50
C MET A 427 -48.65 -18.32 2.02
N GLN A 428 -49.29 -19.40 1.55
CA GLN A 428 -49.22 -19.78 0.14
C GLN A 428 -49.88 -18.75 -0.79
N LYS A 429 -50.99 -18.12 -0.37
CA LYS A 429 -51.64 -17.06 -1.15
C LYS A 429 -50.81 -15.78 -1.22
N MET A 430 -50.05 -15.46 -0.16
CA MET A 430 -49.23 -14.25 -0.06
C MET A 430 -47.81 -14.40 -0.63
N ASN A 431 -47.44 -15.59 -1.15
CA ASN A 431 -46.09 -15.89 -1.63
C ASN A 431 -45.00 -15.58 -0.57
N SER A 432 -45.18 -16.06 0.65
CA SER A 432 -44.17 -15.91 1.71
C SER A 432 -42.87 -16.63 1.32
N SER A 433 -41.72 -15.96 1.46
CA SER A 433 -40.41 -16.50 1.05
C SER A 433 -39.29 -16.14 2.01
N LEU A 434 -38.31 -17.03 2.13
CA LEU A 434 -37.08 -16.82 2.88
C LEU A 434 -35.97 -16.34 1.93
N LEU A 435 -35.41 -15.17 2.22
CA LEU A 435 -34.24 -14.59 1.57
C LEU A 435 -33.02 -14.72 2.50
N VAL A 436 -31.93 -15.29 2.01
CA VAL A 436 -30.67 -15.45 2.76
C VAL A 436 -29.50 -15.09 1.87
N SER A 437 -28.52 -14.35 2.40
CA SER A 437 -27.23 -14.22 1.73
C SER A 437 -26.22 -15.21 2.32
N VAL A 438 -25.45 -15.83 1.44
CA VAL A 438 -24.49 -16.89 1.79
C VAL A 438 -23.12 -16.47 1.30
N GLU A 439 -22.12 -16.56 2.17
CA GLU A 439 -20.73 -16.20 1.95
C GLU A 439 -19.83 -17.41 2.22
N ILE A 440 -18.84 -17.66 1.37
CA ILE A 440 -17.77 -18.63 1.61
C ILE A 440 -16.50 -17.85 1.91
N SER A 441 -15.91 -18.08 3.09
CA SER A 441 -14.59 -17.52 3.43
C SER A 441 -13.50 -18.58 3.21
N PRO A 442 -12.55 -18.35 2.28
CA PRO A 442 -11.40 -19.21 2.05
C PRO A 442 -10.18 -18.59 2.73
N SER A 443 -9.96 -18.81 4.02
CA SER A 443 -8.69 -18.39 4.62
C SER A 443 -7.67 -19.52 4.48
N SER A 444 -7.01 -19.58 3.32
CA SER A 444 -5.66 -20.15 3.22
C SER A 444 -4.70 -19.19 3.93
N LEU A 445 -3.87 -19.71 4.85
CA LEU A 445 -2.82 -18.98 5.56
C LEU A 445 -1.51 -19.78 5.47
N VAL A 446 -0.72 -19.51 4.43
CA VAL A 446 0.73 -19.18 4.43
C VAL A 446 1.07 -18.68 3.01
N ASP A 447 1.93 -17.66 2.97
CA ASP A 447 2.50 -16.98 1.81
C ASP A 447 2.75 -17.87 0.59
N GLU A 448 2.01 -17.62 -0.49
CA GLU A 448 2.75 -17.50 -1.74
C GLU A 448 3.67 -16.30 -1.53
N ALA A 449 4.99 -16.51 -1.71
CA ALA A 449 5.92 -15.40 -1.90
C ALA A 449 5.19 -14.35 -2.73
N ILE A 450 5.14 -13.10 -2.26
CA ILE A 450 4.53 -12.02 -3.03
C ILE A 450 5.26 -12.00 -4.39
N GLN A 451 4.76 -12.76 -5.35
CA GLN A 451 4.78 -12.38 -6.72
C GLN A 451 3.93 -11.13 -6.66
N VAL A 452 4.62 -10.00 -6.57
CA VAL A 452 4.05 -8.76 -7.03
C VAL A 452 3.56 -9.14 -8.41
N GLU A 453 2.25 -9.32 -8.59
CA GLU A 453 1.68 -9.29 -9.91
C GLU A 453 2.17 -7.97 -10.46
N THR A 454 3.17 -8.06 -11.33
CA THR A 454 3.75 -6.89 -11.97
C THR A 454 2.57 -6.19 -12.59
N PRO A 455 2.19 -4.98 -12.14
CA PRO A 455 1.13 -4.28 -12.82
C PRO A 455 1.61 -4.16 -14.26
N ALA A 456 0.88 -4.77 -15.18
CA ALA A 456 1.20 -4.79 -16.60
C ALA A 456 0.86 -3.41 -17.16
N ILE A 457 1.53 -2.38 -16.65
CA ILE A 457 1.45 -1.03 -17.19
C ILE A 457 2.23 -1.09 -18.49
N ASP A 458 1.53 -0.97 -19.61
CA ASP A 458 2.19 -0.92 -20.91
C ASP A 458 2.84 0.46 -21.08
N LEU A 459 4.04 0.50 -21.64
CA LEU A 459 4.81 1.72 -21.89
C LEU A 459 3.96 2.73 -22.68
N HIS A 460 3.20 2.22 -23.65
CA HIS A 460 2.39 3.03 -24.54
C HIS A 460 1.23 3.76 -23.85
N GLU A 461 0.78 3.29 -22.69
CA GLU A 461 -0.25 3.97 -21.89
C GLU A 461 0.30 5.18 -21.13
N LEU A 462 1.60 5.15 -20.78
CA LEU A 462 2.28 6.20 -20.03
C LEU A 462 2.91 7.29 -20.89
N LEU A 463 3.15 7.01 -22.17
CA LEU A 463 3.66 8.02 -23.08
C LEU A 463 2.59 9.11 -23.24
N PRO A 464 2.92 10.40 -23.05
CA PRO A 464 1.97 11.46 -23.32
C PRO A 464 1.49 11.28 -24.75
N ALA A 465 0.17 11.25 -24.96
CA ALA A 465 -0.41 11.27 -26.30
C ALA A 465 0.28 12.44 -26.99
N LYS A 466 1.11 12.14 -28.00
CA LYS A 466 1.80 13.19 -28.76
C LYS A 466 0.73 14.20 -29.06
N ASP A 467 0.89 15.42 -28.53
CA ASP A 467 0.24 16.57 -29.14
C ASP A 467 0.48 16.33 -30.62
N GLN A 468 -0.59 16.29 -31.40
CA GLN A 468 -0.49 16.19 -32.84
C GLN A 468 0.11 17.52 -33.34
N TYR A 469 1.36 17.80 -32.98
CA TYR A 469 2.32 18.23 -33.97
C TYR A 469 2.17 17.22 -35.10
N PRO A 470 1.73 17.66 -36.29
CA PRO A 470 1.44 16.77 -37.39
C PRO A 470 2.62 15.82 -37.53
N SER A 471 2.30 14.54 -37.47
CA SER A 471 3.21 13.43 -37.55
C SER A 471 4.40 13.76 -38.46
N ILE A 472 5.62 13.78 -37.91
CA ILE A 472 6.85 13.64 -38.69
C ILE A 472 6.98 12.16 -39.09
N GLN A 473 5.97 11.67 -39.81
CA GLN A 473 6.00 10.50 -40.66
C GLN A 473 5.61 11.00 -42.04
N GLY A 474 6.59 10.98 -42.94
CA GLY A 474 6.54 11.64 -44.23
C GLY A 474 7.17 13.03 -44.14
N GLN A 475 8.32 13.21 -44.78
CA GLN A 475 8.69 14.55 -45.23
C GLN A 475 7.48 15.07 -46.00
N GLU A 476 6.82 16.13 -45.53
CA GLU A 476 5.90 16.89 -46.38
C GLU A 476 6.68 17.21 -47.65
N SER A 477 6.20 16.74 -48.80
CA SER A 477 6.80 17.10 -50.08
C SER A 477 6.94 18.62 -50.13
N ASN A 478 8.07 19.10 -50.65
CA ASN A 478 8.33 20.51 -50.84
C ASN A 478 7.16 21.21 -51.56
N ALA A 479 6.40 20.47 -52.39
CA ALA A 479 5.18 20.95 -53.05
C ALA A 479 4.07 21.36 -52.06
N PHE A 480 3.80 20.58 -51.01
CA PHE A 480 2.80 20.91 -49.98
C PHE A 480 3.19 22.16 -49.18
N ARG A 481 4.47 22.28 -48.81
CA ARG A 481 4.97 23.48 -48.11
C ARG A 481 4.83 24.74 -48.96
N GLN A 482 5.10 24.66 -50.25
CA GLN A 482 4.93 25.79 -51.17
C GLN A 482 3.46 26.16 -51.35
N LEU A 483 2.55 25.18 -51.46
CA LEU A 483 1.12 25.45 -51.49
C LEU A 483 0.65 26.10 -50.18
N HIS A 484 1.13 25.61 -49.03
CA HIS A 484 0.77 26.18 -47.74
C HIS A 484 1.29 27.62 -47.56
N ALA A 485 2.49 27.91 -48.02
CA ALA A 485 3.04 29.26 -48.03
C ALA A 485 2.21 30.20 -48.93
N GLU A 486 1.81 29.74 -50.12
CA GLU A 486 1.01 30.51 -51.06
C GLU A 486 -0.38 30.83 -50.50
N ILE A 487 -1.09 29.82 -49.95
CA ILE A 487 -2.41 30.02 -49.33
C ILE A 487 -2.31 31.00 -48.14
N ARG A 488 -1.25 30.89 -47.32
CA ARG A 488 -1.02 31.81 -46.20
C ARG A 488 -0.77 33.24 -46.69
N GLN A 489 0.02 33.42 -47.74
CA GLN A 489 0.27 34.73 -48.34
C GLN A 489 -1.02 35.34 -48.90
N ILE A 490 -1.84 34.56 -49.61
CA ILE A 490 -3.13 35.00 -50.15
C ILE A 490 -4.08 35.41 -49.02
N LEU A 491 -4.15 34.65 -47.93
CA LEU A 491 -4.97 34.98 -46.75
C LEU A 491 -4.54 36.29 -46.11
N LEU A 492 -3.24 36.51 -45.90
CA LEU A 492 -2.71 37.75 -45.32
C LEU A 492 -3.00 38.96 -46.21
N LEU A 493 -2.80 38.84 -47.53
CA LEU A 493 -3.13 39.90 -48.49
C LEU A 493 -4.64 40.18 -48.56
N LEU A 494 -5.48 39.15 -48.50
CA LEU A 494 -6.94 39.31 -48.43
C LEU A 494 -7.38 40.00 -47.15
N MET A 495 -6.77 39.67 -46.00
CA MET A 495 -7.04 40.31 -44.72
C MET A 495 -6.62 41.78 -44.76
N GLN A 496 -5.42 42.09 -45.27
CA GLN A 496 -4.95 43.46 -45.43
C GLN A 496 -5.87 44.27 -46.34
N LYS A 497 -6.22 43.74 -47.52
CA LYS A 497 -7.15 44.40 -48.45
C LYS A 497 -8.54 44.59 -47.85
N TYR A 498 -9.01 43.62 -47.07
CA TYR A 498 -10.26 43.76 -46.33
C TYR A 498 -10.17 44.87 -45.27
N CYS A 499 -9.04 44.99 -44.55
CA CYS A 499 -8.80 46.08 -43.59
C CYS A 499 -8.69 47.45 -44.28
N ASP A 500 -8.00 47.55 -45.41
CA ASP A 500 -7.89 48.80 -46.18
C ASP A 500 -9.26 49.22 -46.73
N PHE A 501 -10.05 48.26 -47.22
CA PHE A 501 -11.44 48.47 -47.63
C PHE A 501 -12.35 48.93 -46.48
N MET A 502 -12.08 48.47 -45.24
CA MET A 502 -12.77 48.96 -44.03
C MET A 502 -12.34 50.38 -43.62
N GLN A 503 -11.11 50.79 -43.93
CA GLN A 503 -10.56 52.09 -43.52
C GLN A 503 -10.85 53.21 -44.52
N ASN A 504 -11.04 52.91 -45.81
CA ASN A 504 -11.42 53.87 -46.84
C ASN A 504 -12.93 54.20 -46.84
N GLU A 505 -13.50 54.54 -45.67
CA GLU A 505 -14.94 54.90 -45.52
C GLU A 505 -15.32 56.24 -46.18
N GLU A 506 -14.36 57.08 -46.60
CA GLU A 506 -14.63 58.47 -46.99
C GLU A 506 -14.93 58.71 -48.49
N SER A 507 -14.75 57.71 -49.38
CA SER A 507 -14.85 57.94 -50.84
C SER A 507 -16.08 57.34 -51.53
N ASP A 508 -16.91 56.55 -50.84
CA ASP A 508 -18.06 55.86 -51.46
C ASP A 508 -19.43 56.44 -51.09
N PRO A 509 -20.40 56.50 -52.04
CA PRO A 509 -21.70 57.13 -51.84
C PRO A 509 -22.62 56.40 -50.84
N ILE A 510 -22.27 55.19 -50.40
CA ILE A 510 -23.00 54.42 -49.38
C ILE A 510 -22.03 54.02 -48.26
N PRO A 511 -22.29 54.41 -47.00
CA PRO A 511 -21.41 54.07 -45.87
C PRO A 511 -21.23 52.55 -45.72
N PHE A 512 -19.99 52.08 -45.56
CA PHE A 512 -19.63 50.66 -45.40
C PHE A 512 -20.47 49.94 -44.34
N LYS A 513 -20.80 50.62 -43.23
CA LYS A 513 -21.64 50.08 -42.15
C LYS A 513 -23.07 49.72 -42.56
N LYS A 514 -23.61 50.31 -43.64
CA LYS A 514 -24.99 50.07 -44.11
C LYS A 514 -25.12 48.94 -45.14
N LEU A 515 -24.00 48.44 -45.70
CA LEU A 515 -24.02 47.33 -46.65
C LEU A 515 -24.27 45.99 -45.95
N THR A 516 -25.11 45.15 -46.55
CA THR A 516 -25.31 43.77 -46.09
C THR A 516 -24.05 42.92 -46.32
N ARG A 517 -23.93 41.80 -45.60
CA ARG A 517 -22.77 40.90 -45.72
C ARG A 517 -22.56 40.38 -47.15
N LEU A 518 -23.64 40.19 -47.90
CA LEU A 518 -23.59 39.75 -49.31
C LEU A 518 -23.09 40.86 -50.23
N GLU A 519 -23.56 42.10 -50.05
CA GLU A 519 -23.12 43.25 -50.83
C GLU A 519 -21.65 43.60 -50.55
N LYS A 520 -21.21 43.52 -49.29
CA LYS A 520 -19.79 43.67 -48.90
C LYS A 520 -18.89 42.65 -49.59
N ARG A 521 -19.33 41.38 -49.62
CA ARG A 521 -18.61 40.32 -50.31
C ARG A 521 -18.54 40.56 -51.82
N GLN A 522 -19.65 41.00 -52.44
CA GLN A 522 -19.69 41.27 -53.88
C GLN A 522 -18.81 42.46 -54.28
N SER A 523 -18.81 43.53 -53.47
CA SER A 523 -17.97 44.71 -53.70
C SER A 523 -16.47 44.40 -53.57
N LEU A 524 -16.07 43.66 -52.52
CA LEU A 524 -14.68 43.20 -52.37
C LEU A 524 -14.25 42.29 -53.53
N ILE A 525 -15.11 41.36 -53.96
CA ILE A 525 -14.82 40.50 -55.12
C ILE A 525 -14.70 41.32 -56.40
N TYR A 526 -15.50 42.37 -56.56
CA TYR A 526 -15.41 43.28 -57.71
C TYR A 526 -14.06 44.01 -57.72
N GLU A 527 -13.64 44.58 -56.59
CA GLU A 527 -12.36 45.29 -56.44
C GLU A 527 -11.15 44.37 -56.68
N LEU A 528 -11.18 43.15 -56.11
CA LEU A 528 -10.12 42.16 -56.36
C LEU A 528 -10.03 41.73 -57.83
N ASN A 529 -11.15 41.76 -58.57
CA ASN A 529 -11.17 41.45 -60.00
C ASN A 529 -10.70 42.64 -60.86
N THR A 530 -11.06 43.88 -60.52
CA THR A 530 -10.63 45.08 -61.26
C THR A 530 -9.13 45.35 -61.08
N GLU A 531 -8.57 45.08 -59.90
CA GLU A 531 -7.13 45.19 -59.63
C GLU A 531 -6.31 44.00 -60.19
N GLY A 532 -6.96 42.98 -60.74
CA GLY A 532 -6.30 41.77 -61.27
C GLY A 532 -5.74 40.81 -60.21
N ILE A 533 -5.91 41.13 -58.92
CA ILE A 533 -5.40 40.35 -57.78
C ILE A 533 -6.08 38.98 -57.69
N TYR A 534 -7.40 38.91 -57.96
CA TYR A 534 -8.12 37.64 -57.99
C TYR A 534 -7.55 36.67 -59.03
N HIS A 535 -7.16 37.19 -60.20
CA HIS A 535 -6.52 36.38 -61.24
C HIS A 535 -5.11 35.93 -60.82
N ALA A 536 -4.33 36.80 -60.16
CA ALA A 536 -3.02 36.46 -59.63
C ALA A 536 -3.09 35.33 -58.57
N PHE A 537 -4.05 35.40 -57.64
CA PHE A 537 -4.29 34.34 -56.66
C PHE A 537 -4.67 33.02 -57.31
N LYS A 538 -5.54 33.06 -58.32
CA LYS A 538 -5.98 31.86 -59.05
C LYS A 538 -4.83 31.17 -59.77
N GLU A 539 -3.98 31.92 -60.48
CA GLU A 539 -2.82 31.36 -61.18
C GLU A 539 -1.74 30.90 -60.19
N GLY A 540 -1.49 31.65 -59.11
CA GLY A 540 -0.57 31.25 -58.03
C GLY A 540 -0.93 29.90 -57.43
N LEU A 541 -2.19 29.73 -57.00
CA LEU A 541 -2.68 28.44 -56.48
C LEU A 541 -2.59 27.32 -57.52
N LYS A 542 -2.98 27.59 -58.77
CA LYS A 542 -2.93 26.60 -59.86
C LYS A 542 -1.51 26.08 -60.10
N THR A 543 -0.50 26.96 -60.08
CA THR A 543 0.90 26.54 -60.27
C THR A 543 1.44 25.67 -59.14
N ARG A 544 0.97 25.88 -57.90
CA ARG A 544 1.41 25.12 -56.71
C ARG A 544 0.63 23.82 -56.49
N ILE A 545 -0.61 23.75 -56.97
CA ILE A 545 -1.45 22.55 -56.89
C ILE A 545 -1.02 21.49 -57.92
N LEU A 546 -0.58 21.89 -59.11
CA LEU A 546 -0.23 20.96 -60.20
C LEU A 546 0.82 19.89 -59.80
N PRO A 547 1.94 20.23 -59.12
CA PRO A 547 2.92 19.25 -58.68
C PRO A 547 2.38 18.28 -57.63
N ILE A 548 1.49 18.73 -56.74
CA ILE A 548 0.85 17.89 -55.71
C ILE A 548 -0.07 16.86 -56.35
N ILE A 549 -0.82 17.29 -57.37
CA ILE A 549 -1.66 16.39 -58.17
C ILE A 549 -0.79 15.33 -58.86
N GLN A 550 0.35 15.73 -59.45
CA GLN A 550 1.27 14.80 -60.12
C GLN A 550 1.89 13.79 -59.14
N GLU A 551 2.40 14.23 -57.98
CA GLU A 551 2.99 13.35 -56.95
C GLU A 551 1.98 12.35 -56.38
N ARG A 552 0.72 12.74 -56.20
CA ARG A 552 -0.32 11.87 -55.63
C ARG A 552 -0.97 10.95 -56.67
N LEU A 553 -1.06 11.35 -57.94
CA LEU A 553 -1.63 10.52 -58.99
C LEU A 553 -0.72 9.35 -59.40
N ASP A 554 0.61 9.50 -59.34
CA ASP A 554 1.55 8.41 -59.63
C ASP A 554 1.55 7.29 -58.57
N SER A 555 1.06 7.60 -57.36
CA SER A 555 1.00 6.65 -56.23
C SER A 555 -0.16 5.65 -56.30
N ILE A 556 -1.03 5.75 -57.31
CA ILE A 556 -2.24 4.93 -57.41
C ILE A 556 -2.19 4.04 -58.66
N SER A 557 -1.83 2.76 -58.48
CA SER A 557 -1.92 1.75 -59.54
C SER A 557 -3.38 1.35 -59.78
N PHE A 558 -3.87 1.48 -61.02
CA PHE A 558 -5.20 1.00 -61.41
C PHE A 558 -5.17 0.18 -62.72
N PRO A 559 -6.13 -0.76 -62.92
CA PRO A 559 -6.19 -1.62 -64.10
C PRO A 559 -6.47 -0.82 -65.38
N GLU A 560 -5.82 -1.20 -66.49
CA GLU A 560 -5.82 -0.48 -67.78
C GLU A 560 -7.19 -0.34 -68.49
N SER A 561 -8.29 -0.84 -67.93
CA SER A 561 -9.58 -0.98 -68.63
C SER A 561 -10.65 0.08 -68.34
N ALA A 562 -10.35 1.16 -67.61
CA ALA A 562 -11.36 2.20 -67.27
C ALA A 562 -10.87 3.65 -67.40
N SER A 563 -9.99 3.96 -68.36
CA SER A 563 -9.34 5.27 -68.45
C SER A 563 -10.16 6.40 -69.08
N ASN A 564 -11.43 6.20 -69.47
CA ASN A 564 -12.18 7.23 -70.23
C ASN A 564 -13.67 7.42 -69.87
N THR A 565 -14.12 6.98 -68.71
CA THR A 565 -15.50 7.25 -68.23
C THR A 565 -15.58 8.61 -67.53
N ILE A 566 -16.62 9.41 -67.82
CA ILE A 566 -16.84 10.77 -67.27
C ILE A 566 -16.83 10.76 -65.74
N ASP A 567 -17.30 9.68 -65.12
CA ASP A 567 -17.30 9.48 -63.67
C ASP A 567 -15.90 9.43 -63.06
N HIS A 568 -14.90 8.89 -63.77
CA HIS A 568 -13.52 8.85 -63.26
C HIS A 568 -12.90 10.25 -63.19
N LYS A 569 -13.17 11.10 -64.18
CA LYS A 569 -12.70 12.50 -64.14
C LYS A 569 -13.36 13.26 -62.99
N LEU A 570 -14.67 13.06 -62.78
CA LEU A 570 -15.39 13.67 -61.66
C LEU A 570 -14.86 13.21 -60.29
N GLN A 571 -14.50 11.94 -60.15
CA GLN A 571 -13.97 11.41 -58.89
C GLN A 571 -12.56 11.94 -58.59
N ILE A 572 -11.70 12.08 -59.60
CA ILE A 572 -10.39 12.73 -59.47
C ILE A 572 -10.56 14.21 -59.12
N HIS A 573 -11.45 14.93 -59.80
CA HIS A 573 -11.75 16.33 -59.48
C HIS A 573 -12.30 16.48 -58.04
N GLY A 574 -13.13 15.55 -57.57
CA GLY A 574 -13.63 15.51 -56.21
C GLY A 574 -12.52 15.33 -55.18
N GLN A 575 -11.58 14.40 -55.40
CA GLN A 575 -10.46 14.17 -54.48
C GLN A 575 -9.49 15.36 -54.43
N VAL A 576 -9.16 15.95 -55.58
CA VAL A 576 -8.33 17.16 -55.64
C VAL A 576 -9.02 18.32 -54.91
N PHE A 577 -10.34 18.48 -55.07
CA PHE A 577 -11.10 19.51 -54.38
C PHE A 577 -11.06 19.31 -52.86
N ILE A 578 -11.26 18.09 -52.36
CA ILE A 578 -11.19 17.76 -50.93
C ILE A 578 -9.80 18.11 -50.37
N LEU A 579 -8.73 17.68 -51.05
CA LEU A 579 -7.36 17.92 -50.61
C LEU A 579 -7.03 19.42 -50.55
N CYS A 580 -7.40 20.18 -51.59
CA CYS A 580 -7.21 21.63 -51.59
C CYS A 580 -8.00 22.32 -50.46
N MET A 581 -9.23 21.86 -50.20
CA MET A 581 -10.06 22.38 -49.11
C MET A 581 -9.49 22.05 -47.73
N GLU A 582 -8.94 20.85 -47.53
CA GLU A 582 -8.26 20.47 -46.29
C GLU A 582 -7.03 21.35 -46.03
N CYS A 583 -6.18 21.56 -47.04
CA CYS A 583 -5.01 22.45 -46.95
C CYS A 583 -5.43 23.90 -46.65
N MET A 584 -6.47 24.41 -47.31
CA MET A 584 -6.98 25.75 -47.06
C MET A 584 -7.53 25.89 -45.64
N ASN A 585 -8.31 24.90 -45.18
CA ASN A 585 -8.92 24.94 -43.86
C ASN A 585 -7.89 24.80 -42.73
N THR A 586 -6.83 24.01 -42.91
CA THR A 586 -5.73 23.92 -41.95
C THR A 586 -5.04 25.27 -41.81
N ILE A 587 -4.70 25.92 -42.92
CA ILE A 587 -4.00 27.22 -42.87
C ILE A 587 -4.92 28.33 -42.37
N MET A 588 -6.20 28.34 -42.74
CA MET A 588 -7.16 29.30 -42.17
C MET A 588 -7.26 29.13 -40.66
N LYS A 589 -7.34 27.90 -40.15
CA LYS A 589 -7.30 27.65 -38.70
C LYS A 589 -6.01 28.20 -38.09
N GLU A 590 -4.86 27.92 -38.69
CA GLU A 590 -3.57 28.42 -38.19
C GLU A 590 -3.47 29.95 -38.19
N VAL A 591 -3.89 30.62 -39.27
CA VAL A 591 -3.81 32.08 -39.41
C VAL A 591 -4.77 32.77 -38.45
N PHE A 592 -6.03 32.33 -38.40
CA PHE A 592 -7.05 32.97 -37.56
C PHE A 592 -6.95 32.59 -36.08
N GLN A 593 -6.41 31.42 -35.72
CA GLN A 593 -6.07 31.11 -34.33
C GLN A 593 -4.90 31.97 -33.85
N LYS A 594 -3.85 32.19 -34.67
CA LYS A 594 -2.72 33.06 -34.31
C LYS A 594 -3.12 34.54 -34.19
N SER A 595 -4.08 35.04 -34.98
CA SER A 595 -4.53 36.44 -34.87
C SER A 595 -5.57 36.69 -33.77
N GLY A 596 -6.22 35.65 -33.24
CA GLY A 596 -7.10 35.72 -32.06
C GLY A 596 -6.37 35.63 -30.71
N GLN A 597 -5.07 35.37 -30.73
CA GLN A 597 -4.19 35.21 -29.55
C GLN A 597 -3.11 36.30 -29.46
N LEU A 598 -3.46 37.54 -29.81
CA LEU A 598 -2.64 38.73 -29.53
C LEU A 598 -3.13 39.52 -28.31
N SER A 599 -4.06 38.94 -27.55
CA SER A 599 -4.28 39.27 -26.14
C SER A 599 -3.93 38.05 -25.28
N VAL A 600 -2.80 38.15 -24.56
CA VAL A 600 -2.48 37.44 -23.31
C VAL A 600 -2.07 35.94 -23.38
N THR A 601 -2.06 35.26 -24.52
CA THR A 601 -1.69 33.81 -24.53
C THR A 601 -0.61 33.38 -25.52
N ASN A 602 0.41 34.21 -25.72
CA ASN A 602 1.67 33.77 -26.35
C ASN A 602 2.95 34.27 -25.65
N ILE A 603 2.87 34.44 -24.33
CA ILE A 603 4.03 34.28 -23.40
C ILE A 603 3.98 32.88 -22.72
N SER A 604 2.98 32.05 -23.02
CA SER A 604 2.86 30.67 -22.52
C SER A 604 3.77 29.67 -23.27
N GLY A 605 5.07 29.98 -23.36
CA GLY A 605 6.13 29.00 -23.65
C GLY A 605 6.90 28.58 -22.38
N ALA A 606 6.56 29.15 -21.23
CA ALA A 606 7.20 28.83 -19.97
C ALA A 606 6.13 28.84 -18.88
N THR A 607 5.37 27.76 -18.77
CA THR A 607 4.68 27.46 -17.50
C THR A 607 5.73 27.61 -16.39
N VAL A 608 5.45 28.46 -15.41
CA VAL A 608 6.24 28.48 -14.18
C VAL A 608 6.09 27.09 -13.60
N LEU A 609 7.18 26.31 -13.62
CA LEU A 609 7.19 25.00 -12.97
C LEU A 609 6.85 25.24 -11.51
N SER A 610 5.93 24.43 -10.98
CA SER A 610 5.60 24.49 -9.57
C SER A 610 6.84 24.15 -8.75
N ILE A 611 6.95 24.71 -7.54
CA ILE A 611 8.10 24.41 -6.67
C ILE A 611 8.23 22.91 -6.39
N HIS A 612 7.10 22.20 -6.37
CA HIS A 612 7.06 20.76 -6.19
C HIS A 612 7.72 19.98 -7.34
N GLU A 613 7.49 20.37 -8.60
CA GLU A 613 8.15 19.76 -9.76
C GLU A 613 9.67 19.99 -9.74
N ILE A 614 10.11 21.12 -9.20
CA ILE A 614 11.52 21.44 -9.04
C ILE A 614 12.14 20.63 -7.93
N GLU A 615 11.46 20.50 -6.78
CA GLU A 615 11.93 19.65 -5.68
C GLU A 615 12.07 18.20 -6.11
N LEU A 616 11.17 17.68 -6.94
CA LEU A 616 11.29 16.34 -7.53
C LEU A 616 12.52 16.21 -8.45
N LYS A 617 12.77 17.20 -9.31
CA LYS A 617 13.95 17.23 -10.19
C LYS A 617 15.25 17.38 -9.41
N VAL A 618 15.26 18.18 -8.34
CA VAL A 618 16.42 18.32 -7.46
C VAL A 618 16.65 17.02 -6.70
N LEU A 619 15.61 16.34 -6.20
CA LEU A 619 15.77 15.06 -5.55
C LEU A 619 16.40 14.00 -6.47
N GLU A 620 15.98 13.99 -7.73
CA GLU A 620 16.59 13.14 -8.76
C GLU A 620 18.11 13.37 -8.85
N LEU A 621 18.54 14.63 -8.91
CA LEU A 621 19.94 15.01 -9.03
C LEU A 621 20.72 14.78 -7.72
N GLU A 622 20.11 14.99 -6.55
CA GLU A 622 20.68 14.68 -5.23
C GLU A 622 21.02 13.18 -5.14
N LEU A 623 20.12 12.30 -5.61
CA LEU A 623 20.37 10.85 -5.62
C LEU A 623 21.50 10.43 -6.56
N ARG A 624 21.78 11.21 -7.60
CA ARG A 624 22.94 11.01 -8.49
C ARG A 624 24.25 11.57 -7.93
N GLY A 625 24.17 12.47 -6.95
CA GLY A 625 25.33 13.14 -6.36
C GLY A 625 25.76 14.43 -7.08
N ASP A 626 24.96 14.97 -7.99
CA ASP A 626 25.29 16.17 -8.78
C ASP A 626 24.83 17.46 -8.08
N THR A 627 25.50 17.85 -6.99
CA THR A 627 25.14 19.01 -6.16
C THR A 627 25.16 20.35 -6.92
N LEU A 628 26.11 20.53 -7.85
CA LEU A 628 26.20 21.74 -8.67
C LEU A 628 25.02 21.88 -9.64
N ALA A 629 24.55 20.76 -10.21
CA ALA A 629 23.39 20.77 -11.09
C ALA A 629 22.12 21.13 -10.30
N CYS A 630 21.99 20.64 -9.07
CA CYS A 630 20.89 20.99 -8.16
C CYS A 630 20.81 22.51 -7.91
N GLU A 631 21.95 23.14 -7.59
CA GLU A 631 22.04 24.60 -7.39
C GLU A 631 21.63 25.36 -8.66
N GLY A 632 22.09 24.92 -9.83
CA GLY A 632 21.70 25.49 -11.11
C GLY A 632 20.19 25.46 -11.35
N VAL A 633 19.48 24.38 -10.99
CA VAL A 633 18.02 24.28 -11.18
C VAL A 633 17.27 25.31 -10.33
N TYR A 634 17.67 25.51 -9.06
CA TYR A 634 17.04 26.52 -8.21
C TYR A 634 17.29 27.93 -8.72
N LEU A 635 18.54 28.25 -9.10
CA LEU A 635 18.89 29.58 -9.60
C LEU A 635 18.21 29.89 -10.94
N ASP A 636 18.14 28.91 -11.86
CA ASP A 636 17.42 29.06 -13.13
C ASP A 636 15.92 29.33 -12.89
N HIS A 637 15.30 28.68 -11.89
CA HIS A 637 13.91 28.92 -11.54
C HIS A 637 13.67 30.28 -10.90
N ILE A 638 14.53 30.68 -9.95
CA ILE A 638 14.50 32.00 -9.32
C ILE A 638 14.64 33.09 -10.37
N HIS A 639 15.62 32.97 -11.26
CA HIS A 639 15.85 33.94 -12.34
C HIS A 639 14.64 34.05 -13.28
N LYS A 640 14.01 32.91 -13.61
CA LYS A 640 12.78 32.89 -14.41
C LYS A 640 11.63 33.61 -13.71
N LEU A 641 11.47 33.43 -12.40
CA LEU A 641 10.46 34.11 -11.60
C LEU A 641 10.72 35.61 -11.49
N GLU A 642 11.98 36.01 -11.29
CA GLU A 642 12.40 37.43 -11.29
C GLU A 642 12.08 38.11 -12.62
N SER A 643 12.44 37.48 -13.75
CA SER A 643 12.13 38.00 -15.08
C SER A 643 10.63 38.15 -15.34
N LEU A 644 9.80 37.25 -14.82
CA LEU A 644 8.34 37.34 -14.96
C LEU A 644 7.75 38.43 -14.06
N MET A 645 8.36 38.68 -12.90
CA MET A 645 7.96 39.76 -12.01
C MET A 645 8.25 41.14 -12.63
N ASP A 646 9.37 41.27 -13.36
CA ASP A 646 9.74 42.50 -14.07
C ASP A 646 8.83 42.80 -15.28
N GLU A 647 8.16 41.80 -15.86
CA GLU A 647 7.27 41.96 -17.02
C GLU A 647 5.82 42.33 -16.65
N VAL A 648 5.43 42.24 -15.38
CA VAL A 648 4.04 42.40 -14.93
C VAL A 648 3.81 43.77 -14.26
N ASP A 649 3.16 44.69 -14.98
CA ASP A 649 2.84 46.07 -14.53
C ASP A 649 1.58 46.18 -13.62
N GLY A 650 1.05 45.07 -13.09
CA GLY A 650 -0.25 45.02 -12.37
C GLY A 650 -0.14 44.68 -10.87
N PRO A 651 -0.82 45.42 -9.96
CA PRO A 651 -0.67 45.26 -8.51
C PRO A 651 -1.18 43.93 -7.93
N ASN A 652 -2.14 43.25 -8.58
CA ASN A 652 -2.72 42.00 -8.05
C ASN A 652 -1.92 40.74 -8.46
N ASP A 653 -1.29 40.76 -9.63
CA ASP A 653 -0.50 39.62 -10.12
C ASP A 653 0.92 39.63 -9.52
N SER A 654 1.45 40.83 -9.24
CA SER A 654 2.74 41.02 -8.53
C SER A 654 2.79 40.30 -7.17
N ASP A 655 1.71 40.36 -6.38
CA ASP A 655 1.66 39.73 -5.05
C ASP A 655 1.76 38.19 -5.12
N SER A 656 1.19 37.58 -6.17
CA SER A 656 1.26 36.11 -6.35
C SER A 656 2.67 35.66 -6.74
N TYR A 657 3.31 36.34 -7.70
CA TYR A 657 4.69 36.04 -8.11
C TYR A 657 5.69 36.29 -6.98
N SER A 658 5.50 37.33 -6.17
CA SER A 658 6.33 37.57 -4.99
C SER A 658 6.28 36.42 -3.97
N THR A 659 5.10 35.80 -3.82
CA THR A 659 4.92 34.64 -2.95
C THR A 659 5.63 33.41 -3.51
N TYR A 660 5.49 33.13 -4.81
CA TYR A 660 6.21 32.02 -5.46
C TYR A 660 7.73 32.20 -5.44
N LEU A 661 8.21 33.43 -5.63
CA LEU A 661 9.63 33.76 -5.53
C LEU A 661 10.14 33.58 -4.10
N ALA A 662 9.36 34.00 -3.09
CA ALA A 662 9.68 33.75 -1.68
C ALA A 662 9.76 32.25 -1.36
N GLU A 663 8.84 31.43 -1.89
CA GLU A 663 8.86 29.97 -1.74
C GLU A 663 10.09 29.34 -2.41
N ALA A 664 10.47 29.81 -3.61
CA ALA A 664 11.66 29.34 -4.32
C ALA A 664 12.95 29.64 -3.54
N TRP A 665 13.11 30.86 -3.01
CA TRP A 665 14.23 31.22 -2.12
C TRP A 665 14.26 30.38 -0.85
N ASN A 666 13.10 30.08 -0.25
CA ASN A 666 13.02 29.20 0.91
C ASN A 666 13.44 27.76 0.57
N ALA A 667 12.98 27.20 -0.54
CA ALA A 667 13.36 25.86 -0.97
C ALA A 667 14.87 25.75 -1.26
N TYR A 668 15.45 26.76 -1.92
CA TYR A 668 16.89 26.83 -2.16
C TYR A 668 17.68 27.01 -0.85
N GLY A 669 17.18 27.80 0.10
CA GLY A 669 17.72 27.89 1.46
C GLY A 669 17.73 26.54 2.18
N CYS A 670 16.62 25.79 2.12
CA CYS A 670 16.53 24.43 2.65
C CYS A 670 17.52 23.47 1.96
N PHE A 671 17.72 23.57 0.65
CA PHE A 671 18.73 22.80 -0.08
C PHE A 671 20.15 23.10 0.40
N CYS A 672 20.52 24.38 0.54
CA CYS A 672 21.82 24.79 1.06
C CYS A 672 22.05 24.26 2.49
N LEU A 673 21.00 24.31 3.31
CA LEU A 673 21.02 23.81 4.68
C LEU A 673 21.27 22.30 4.75
N ARG A 674 20.71 21.51 3.82
CA ARG A 674 20.97 20.06 3.73
C ARG A 674 22.41 19.70 3.35
N HIS A 675 23.11 20.61 2.68
CA HIS A 675 24.49 20.44 2.22
C HIS A 675 25.50 21.18 3.11
N ASP A 676 25.11 21.53 4.34
CA ASP A 676 25.92 22.23 5.34
C ASP A 676 26.47 23.62 4.89
N ASP A 677 25.90 24.25 3.85
CA ASP A 677 26.21 25.63 3.47
C ASP A 677 25.30 26.62 4.20
N PHE A 678 25.60 26.82 5.48
CA PHE A 678 24.81 27.70 6.35
C PHE A 678 24.83 29.17 5.90
N SER A 679 25.90 29.61 5.24
CA SER A 679 26.06 31.01 4.83
C SER A 679 25.08 31.40 3.73
N LYS A 680 24.99 30.57 2.69
CA LYS A 680 24.01 30.73 1.62
C LYS A 680 22.59 30.51 2.13
N ALA A 681 22.39 29.52 3.01
CA ALA A 681 21.08 29.26 3.60
C ALA A 681 20.52 30.48 4.35
N VAL A 682 21.33 31.16 5.19
CA VAL A 682 20.93 32.41 5.87
C VAL A 682 20.52 33.48 4.86
N ALA A 683 21.35 33.73 3.85
CA ALA A 683 21.08 34.75 2.84
C ALA A 683 19.76 34.47 2.09
N ASN A 684 19.55 33.21 1.68
CA ASN A 684 18.35 32.80 0.95
C ASN A 684 17.08 32.91 1.80
N PHE A 685 17.14 32.52 3.08
CA PHE A 685 16.00 32.71 3.99
C PHE A 685 15.71 34.19 4.24
N GLU A 686 16.74 35.03 4.36
CA GLU A 686 16.56 36.48 4.48
C GLU A 686 15.93 37.09 3.23
N GLN A 687 16.33 36.67 2.03
CA GLN A 687 15.68 37.07 0.77
C GLN A 687 14.21 36.63 0.71
N SER A 688 13.92 35.39 1.09
CA SER A 688 12.55 34.88 1.18
C SER A 688 11.69 35.71 2.13
N LEU A 689 12.21 36.07 3.31
CA LEU A 689 11.50 36.87 4.31
C LEU A 689 11.35 38.35 3.93
N GLN A 690 12.26 38.90 3.11
CA GLN A 690 12.12 40.25 2.56
C GLN A 690 10.93 40.35 1.60
N LEU A 691 10.71 39.30 0.80
CA LEU A 691 9.59 39.22 -0.14
C LEU A 691 8.27 38.87 0.58
N ASN A 692 8.31 37.88 1.48
CA ASN A 692 7.15 37.46 2.26
C ASN A 692 7.50 37.36 3.75
N SER A 693 7.25 38.44 4.47
CA SER A 693 7.53 38.52 5.91
C SER A 693 6.67 37.60 6.77
N GLU A 694 5.54 37.10 6.25
CA GLU A 694 4.57 36.31 7.02
C GLU A 694 4.66 34.79 6.76
N SER A 695 5.62 34.32 5.96
CA SER A 695 5.77 32.88 5.66
C SER A 695 6.19 32.08 6.92
N PRO A 696 5.30 31.23 7.48
CA PRO A 696 5.61 30.52 8.71
C PRO A 696 6.64 29.40 8.52
N ASN A 697 6.68 28.80 7.32
CA ASN A 697 7.64 27.75 7.01
C ASN A 697 9.06 28.32 7.01
N THR A 698 9.27 29.42 6.28
CA THR A 698 10.56 30.13 6.22
C THR A 698 11.01 30.63 7.60
N LEU A 699 10.09 31.17 8.42
CA LEU A 699 10.43 31.62 9.78
C LEU A 699 10.89 30.47 10.68
N LEU A 700 10.26 29.29 10.60
CA LEU A 700 10.64 28.12 11.39
C LEU A 700 11.96 27.49 10.94
N THR A 701 12.18 27.35 9.63
CA THR A 701 13.44 26.84 9.07
C THR A 701 14.59 27.79 9.37
N TYR A 702 14.41 29.09 9.18
CA TYR A 702 15.39 30.11 9.51
C TYR A 702 15.71 30.16 11.01
N ALA A 703 14.69 30.10 11.88
CA ALA A 703 14.92 30.05 13.32
C ALA A 703 15.71 28.80 13.74
N SER A 704 15.41 27.65 13.13
CA SER A 704 16.15 26.40 13.39
C SER A 704 17.62 26.53 12.99
N LEU A 705 17.91 27.15 11.85
CA LEU A 705 19.27 27.45 11.40
C LEU A 705 20.00 28.41 12.36
N LEU A 706 19.34 29.49 12.80
CA LEU A 706 19.94 30.44 13.74
C LEU A 706 20.31 29.80 15.08
N ILE A 707 19.53 28.82 15.55
CA ILE A 707 19.84 28.05 16.76
C ILE A 707 21.11 27.22 16.57
N GLU A 708 21.25 26.59 15.40
CA GLU A 708 22.44 25.81 15.04
C GLU A 708 23.69 26.70 14.99
N LEU A 709 23.55 27.91 14.43
CA LEU A 709 24.58 28.96 14.42
C LEU A 709 24.84 29.61 15.79
N ARG A 710 24.19 29.13 16.86
CA ARG A 710 24.29 29.64 18.25
C ARG A 710 23.79 31.07 18.44
N GLU A 711 22.99 31.60 17.52
CA GLU A 711 22.38 32.93 17.60
C GLU A 711 20.97 32.90 18.22
N ALA A 712 20.86 32.28 19.41
CA ALA A 712 19.57 32.02 20.06
C ALA A 712 18.72 33.28 20.33
N SER A 713 19.34 34.45 20.50
CA SER A 713 18.63 35.72 20.70
C SER A 713 17.94 36.25 19.44
N ARG A 714 18.53 36.03 18.26
CA ARG A 714 17.88 36.34 16.97
C ARG A 714 16.77 35.33 16.71
N ALA A 715 17.05 34.04 16.95
CA ALA A 715 16.06 32.97 16.78
C ALA A 715 14.80 33.20 17.63
N GLU A 716 14.93 33.65 18.89
CA GLU A 716 13.78 33.93 19.77
C GLU A 716 12.83 35.00 19.20
N LYS A 717 13.38 36.06 18.58
CA LYS A 717 12.59 37.11 17.94
C LYS A 717 11.85 36.59 16.71
N VAL A 718 12.52 35.80 15.88
CA VAL A 718 11.95 35.17 14.68
C VAL A 718 10.82 34.21 15.08
N LEU A 719 11.02 33.38 16.10
CA LEU A 719 10.00 32.46 16.60
C LEU A 719 8.78 33.18 17.17
N ARG A 720 8.97 34.34 17.81
CA ARG A 720 7.85 35.17 18.28
C ARG A 720 7.00 35.68 17.11
N LEU A 721 7.64 36.11 16.02
CA LEU A 721 6.94 36.49 14.79
C LEU A 721 6.20 35.28 14.19
N ALA A 722 6.84 34.11 14.12
CA ALA A 722 6.23 32.88 13.60
C ALA A 722 4.94 32.48 14.36
N ILE A 723 4.93 32.61 15.68
CA ILE A 723 3.74 32.32 16.50
C ILE A 723 2.62 33.34 16.21
N GLN A 724 2.96 34.61 16.01
CA GLN A 724 1.99 35.67 15.71
C GLN A 724 1.36 35.49 14.32
N THR A 725 2.15 35.09 13.32
CA THR A 725 1.68 34.92 11.93
C THR A 725 0.87 33.64 11.71
N CYS A 726 1.24 32.52 12.36
CA CYS A 726 0.55 31.23 12.17
C CYS A 726 -0.92 31.23 12.65
N GLY A 727 -1.24 31.99 13.70
CA GLY A 727 -2.52 31.90 14.41
C GLY A 727 -2.89 30.46 14.82
N ASN A 728 -4.18 30.18 15.03
CA ASN A 728 -4.65 28.82 15.41
C ASN A 728 -4.89 27.86 14.23
N LYS A 729 -4.68 28.29 12.97
CA LYS A 729 -5.07 27.49 11.78
C LYS A 729 -4.07 26.38 11.43
N ARG A 730 -2.80 26.50 11.81
CA ARG A 730 -1.71 25.52 11.56
C ARG A 730 -1.07 25.06 12.87
N TYR A 731 -1.83 24.36 13.69
CA TYR A 731 -1.42 24.06 15.07
C TYR A 731 -0.09 23.28 15.17
N THR A 732 0.25 22.39 14.22
CA THR A 732 1.52 21.64 14.22
C THR A 732 2.74 22.56 14.13
N MET A 733 2.70 23.56 13.25
CA MET A 733 3.75 24.58 13.12
C MET A 733 3.88 25.41 14.39
N VAL A 734 2.77 25.75 15.05
CA VAL A 734 2.76 26.51 16.31
C VAL A 734 3.32 25.68 17.47
N VAL A 735 2.99 24.38 17.54
CA VAL A 735 3.59 23.44 18.50
C VAL A 735 5.11 23.38 18.33
N ILE A 736 5.59 23.26 17.07
CA ILE A 736 7.02 23.27 16.74
C ILE A 736 7.66 24.61 17.12
N ALA A 737 6.99 25.74 16.84
CA ALA A 737 7.47 27.08 17.19
C ALA A 737 7.67 27.24 18.71
N HIS A 738 6.68 26.84 19.51
CA HIS A 738 6.76 26.86 20.98
C HIS A 738 7.85 25.91 21.49
N ALA A 739 8.01 24.72 20.91
CA ALA A 739 9.05 23.76 21.27
C ALA A 739 10.46 24.29 20.96
N LEU A 740 10.67 24.89 19.77
CA LEU A 740 11.92 25.56 19.39
C LEU A 740 12.23 26.72 20.34
N ARG A 741 11.23 27.52 20.69
CA ARG A 741 11.41 28.66 21.60
C ARG A 741 11.73 28.19 23.02
N ALA A 742 11.10 27.10 23.48
CA ALA A 742 11.45 26.44 24.73
C ALA A 742 12.90 25.94 24.74
N TYR A 743 13.41 25.44 23.61
CA TYR A 743 14.82 25.08 23.43
C TYR A 743 15.74 26.32 23.44
N CYS A 744 15.38 27.40 22.75
CA CYS A 744 16.12 28.68 22.79
C CYS A 744 16.31 29.21 24.22
N TYR A 745 15.25 29.22 25.04
CA TYR A 745 15.36 29.66 26.44
C TYR A 745 16.28 28.78 27.27
N ARG A 746 16.44 27.50 26.92
CA ARG A 746 17.41 26.62 27.59
C ARG A 746 18.85 26.94 27.19
N LEU A 747 19.08 27.43 25.96
CA LEU A 747 20.40 27.85 25.49
C LEU A 747 20.81 29.22 26.07
N LEU A 748 19.88 30.15 26.23
CA LEU A 748 20.13 31.52 26.70
C LEU A 748 20.44 31.65 28.21
N ARG A 749 20.62 30.55 28.95
CA ARG A 749 20.70 30.49 30.42
C ARG A 749 21.55 31.59 31.09
N GLN A 750 20.84 32.52 31.76
CA GLN A 750 21.23 33.08 33.06
C GLN A 750 20.03 33.08 34.03
N SER A 751 20.08 32.17 35.01
CA SER A 751 19.42 32.14 36.33
C SER A 751 17.89 32.13 36.55
N ASN A 752 16.98 32.63 35.69
CA ASN A 752 15.54 32.72 36.06
C ASN A 752 14.50 32.09 35.09
N ASP A 753 14.90 31.51 33.96
CA ASP A 753 13.99 31.15 32.85
C ASP A 753 13.56 29.67 32.74
N HIS A 754 13.78 28.86 33.79
CA HIS A 754 13.20 27.50 33.81
C HIS A 754 11.66 27.53 33.74
N SER A 755 11.06 28.56 34.33
CA SER A 755 9.63 28.87 34.21
C SER A 755 9.25 29.15 32.76
N SER A 756 10.00 30.00 32.05
CA SER A 756 9.72 30.39 30.66
C SER A 756 9.81 29.20 29.69
N SER A 757 10.86 28.37 29.77
CA SER A 757 10.97 27.14 28.95
C SER A 757 9.85 26.13 29.26
N HIS A 758 9.51 25.97 30.54
CA HIS A 758 8.44 25.06 30.95
C HIS A 758 7.06 25.56 30.51
N LEU A 759 6.82 26.87 30.57
CA LEU A 759 5.58 27.53 30.17
C LEU A 759 5.35 27.40 28.65
N GLU A 760 6.37 27.60 27.83
CA GLU A 760 6.27 27.37 26.38
C GLU A 760 5.97 25.90 26.05
N MET A 761 6.59 24.96 26.76
CA MET A 761 6.26 23.53 26.61
C MET A 761 4.81 23.22 27.02
N LEU A 762 4.31 23.82 28.10
CA LEU A 762 2.91 23.69 28.52
C LEU A 762 1.95 24.24 27.46
N TYR A 763 2.28 25.35 26.79
CA TYR A 763 1.48 25.85 25.67
C TYR A 763 1.44 24.86 24.51
N ALA A 764 2.58 24.30 24.12
CA ALA A 764 2.66 23.27 23.10
C ALA A 764 1.84 22.01 23.47
N GLN A 765 1.91 21.55 24.72
CA GLN A 765 1.12 20.42 25.24
C GLN A 765 -0.38 20.68 25.18
N ASN A 766 -0.81 21.84 25.68
CA ASN A 766 -2.21 22.20 25.70
C ASN A 766 -2.78 22.37 24.29
N LEU A 767 -1.98 22.93 23.36
CA LEU A 767 -2.39 23.08 21.97
C LEU A 767 -2.56 21.72 21.28
N LYS A 768 -1.58 20.82 21.41
CA LYS A 768 -1.66 19.46 20.87
C LYS A 768 -2.82 18.67 21.48
N LYS A 769 -3.01 18.75 22.81
CA LYS A 769 -4.13 18.10 23.52
C LYS A 769 -5.50 18.56 23.05
N LYS A 770 -5.66 19.86 22.75
CA LYS A 770 -6.92 20.42 22.22
C LYS A 770 -7.28 19.88 20.84
N HIS A 771 -6.29 19.61 19.99
CA HIS A 771 -6.53 19.20 18.60
C HIS A 771 -6.60 17.69 18.41
N GLU A 772 -5.92 16.89 19.24
CA GLU A 772 -5.85 15.43 19.07
C GLU A 772 -6.88 14.64 19.91
N ASN A 773 -7.73 15.29 20.71
CA ASN A 773 -8.72 14.65 21.61
C ASN A 773 -8.15 13.53 22.50
N ASN A 774 -6.83 13.47 22.67
CA ASN A 774 -6.10 12.41 23.36
C ASN A 774 -5.85 12.78 24.83
N GLN A 775 -6.07 11.81 25.73
CA GLN A 775 -5.95 12.04 27.17
C GLN A 775 -4.48 12.10 27.68
N SER A 776 -3.47 11.73 26.87
CA SER A 776 -2.06 11.64 27.33
C SER A 776 -1.04 12.27 26.36
N VAL A 777 -1.10 13.59 26.15
CA VAL A 777 0.00 14.33 25.49
C VAL A 777 1.10 14.66 26.52
N CYS A 778 2.27 14.05 26.38
CA CYS A 778 3.42 14.27 27.26
C CYS A 778 4.46 15.24 26.66
N ALA A 779 5.43 15.69 27.46
CA ALA A 779 6.51 16.56 26.99
C ALA A 779 7.43 15.85 25.98
N ALA A 780 7.66 14.55 26.18
CA ALA A 780 8.47 13.72 25.30
C ALA A 780 7.89 13.66 23.87
N SER A 781 6.57 13.59 23.76
CA SER A 781 5.83 13.60 22.49
C SER A 781 6.05 14.89 21.67
N ILE A 782 6.18 16.05 22.32
CA ILE A 782 6.48 17.32 21.64
C ILE A 782 7.94 17.40 21.21
N TRP A 783 8.87 16.97 22.09
CA TRP A 783 10.27 16.89 21.72
C TRP A 783 10.49 15.94 20.56
N LEU A 784 9.73 14.86 20.48
CA LEU A 784 9.77 13.92 19.37
C LEU A 784 9.28 14.55 18.05
N GLN A 785 8.17 15.29 18.08
CA GLN A 785 7.70 16.05 16.90
C GLN A 785 8.75 17.08 16.44
N LEU A 786 9.40 17.77 17.39
CA LEU A 786 10.47 18.70 17.07
C LEU A 786 11.69 17.97 16.48
N ALA A 787 12.10 16.84 17.06
CA ALA A 787 13.21 16.04 16.57
C ALA A 787 12.99 15.55 15.13
N LYS A 788 11.75 15.12 14.81
CA LYS A 788 11.33 14.77 13.45
C LYS A 788 11.48 15.95 12.49
N PHE A 789 10.91 17.11 12.83
CA PHE A 789 11.00 18.32 12.01
C PHE A 789 12.45 18.74 11.71
N LEU A 790 13.31 18.72 12.74
CA LEU A 790 14.74 19.04 12.59
C LEU A 790 15.49 18.00 11.75
N ARG A 791 15.09 16.72 11.84
CA ARG A 791 15.64 15.64 11.02
C ARG A 791 15.24 15.79 9.56
N ASP A 792 13.99 16.18 9.29
CA ASP A 792 13.50 16.46 7.93
C ASP A 792 14.27 17.64 7.30
N LEU A 793 14.76 18.58 8.12
CA LEU A 793 15.69 19.65 7.71
C LEU A 793 17.16 19.22 7.63
N HIS A 794 17.52 17.99 7.99
CA HIS A 794 18.90 17.49 8.07
C HIS A 794 19.80 18.20 9.11
N LEU A 795 19.22 18.84 10.13
CA LEU A 795 19.96 19.38 11.28
C LEU A 795 20.24 18.27 12.31
N SER A 796 21.18 17.39 11.98
CA SER A 796 21.49 16.17 12.76
C SER A 796 21.87 16.47 14.21
N GLN A 797 22.79 17.42 14.44
CA GLN A 797 23.27 17.75 15.79
C GLN A 797 22.16 18.32 16.69
N LEU A 798 21.32 19.21 16.13
CA LEU A 798 20.18 19.78 16.85
C LEU A 798 19.13 18.70 17.16
N SER A 799 18.81 17.87 16.16
CA SER A 799 17.90 16.73 16.30
C SER A 799 18.35 15.78 17.41
N ASP A 800 19.64 15.44 17.45
CA ASP A 800 20.24 14.56 18.47
C ASP A 800 20.17 15.18 19.87
N ALA A 801 20.48 16.48 19.99
CA ALA A 801 20.37 17.20 21.25
C ALA A 801 18.92 17.22 21.76
N VAL A 802 17.94 17.37 20.87
CA VAL A 802 16.51 17.33 21.20
C VAL A 802 16.07 15.91 21.60
N LEU A 803 16.53 14.86 20.91
CA LEU A 803 16.26 13.47 21.29
C LEU A 803 16.84 13.13 22.67
N ALA A 804 18.04 13.64 22.99
CA ALA A 804 18.62 13.49 24.33
C ALA A 804 17.81 14.22 25.40
N LEU A 805 17.22 15.39 25.08
CA LEU A 805 16.29 16.08 25.98
C LEU A 805 14.97 15.33 26.14
N MET A 806 14.47 14.73 25.05
CA MET A 806 13.27 13.89 25.07
C MET A 806 13.44 12.76 26.09
N LYS A 807 14.54 11.98 26.00
CA LYS A 807 14.90 10.92 26.95
C LYS A 807 14.96 11.41 28.39
N LYS A 808 15.56 12.58 28.62
CA LYS A 808 15.66 13.19 29.97
C LYS A 808 14.31 13.68 30.50
N SER A 809 13.40 14.07 29.60
CA SER A 809 12.07 14.57 29.95
C SER A 809 11.04 13.46 30.13
N GLN A 810 11.33 12.26 29.63
CA GLN A 810 10.44 11.10 29.71
C GLN A 810 10.38 10.60 31.16
N GLN A 811 9.18 10.65 31.74
CA GLN A 811 8.89 10.09 33.05
C GLN A 811 8.25 8.71 32.89
N ASN A 812 8.35 7.84 33.90
CA ASN A 812 7.76 6.48 33.85
C ASN A 812 6.24 6.45 33.64
N ARG A 813 5.55 7.59 33.80
CA ARG A 813 4.11 7.76 33.59
C ARG A 813 3.75 8.27 32.20
N ASP A 814 4.74 8.67 31.39
CA ASP A 814 4.50 9.17 30.04
C ASP A 814 4.20 8.01 29.09
N ILE A 815 2.97 7.98 28.56
CA ILE A 815 2.54 6.97 27.59
C ILE A 815 2.67 7.58 26.19
N LEU A 816 3.61 7.05 25.41
CA LEU A 816 3.75 7.38 23.98
C LEU A 816 2.82 6.48 23.15
N SER A 817 2.26 7.00 22.07
CA SER A 817 1.48 6.20 21.12
C SER A 817 2.35 5.12 20.44
N SER A 818 1.74 4.12 19.79
CA SER A 818 2.49 3.14 18.98
C SER A 818 3.32 3.83 17.89
N GLU A 819 2.71 4.78 17.17
CA GLU A 819 3.39 5.56 16.13
C GLU A 819 4.53 6.41 16.67
N GLU A 820 4.36 7.03 17.85
CA GLU A 820 5.41 7.83 18.48
C GLU A 820 6.57 6.95 18.98
N ARG A 821 6.29 5.75 19.47
CA ARG A 821 7.34 4.78 19.84
C ARG A 821 8.12 4.33 18.62
N ILE A 822 7.45 4.01 17.52
CA ILE A 822 8.09 3.66 16.24
C ILE A 822 8.96 4.83 15.76
N LEU A 823 8.37 6.03 15.65
CA LEU A 823 9.08 7.22 15.21
C LEU A 823 10.33 7.50 16.06
N TYR A 824 10.25 7.33 17.37
CA TYR A 824 11.40 7.46 18.25
C TYR A 824 12.51 6.45 17.92
N ARG A 825 12.16 5.16 17.71
CA ARG A 825 13.14 4.13 17.30
C ARG A 825 13.75 4.42 15.94
N LEU A 826 12.97 4.92 14.98
CA LEU A 826 13.45 5.31 13.65
C LEU A 826 14.43 6.49 13.71
N LEU A 827 14.10 7.52 14.49
CA LEU A 827 14.99 8.66 14.64
C LEU A 827 16.28 8.24 15.35
N GLU A 828 16.19 7.45 16.42
CA GLU A 828 17.38 6.95 17.12
C GLU A 828 18.23 6.04 16.23
N SER A 829 17.63 5.16 15.43
CA SER A 829 18.37 4.29 14.52
C SER A 829 19.10 5.11 13.44
N ASP A 830 18.47 6.14 12.87
CA ASP A 830 19.13 7.05 11.92
C ASP A 830 20.35 7.76 12.54
N VAL A 831 20.28 8.15 13.83
CA VAL A 831 21.45 8.66 14.56
C VAL A 831 22.56 7.62 14.65
N ARG A 832 22.24 6.35 14.95
CA ARG A 832 23.26 5.30 15.05
C ARG A 832 23.88 4.96 13.70
N ILE A 833 23.05 4.88 12.67
CA ILE A 833 23.43 4.62 11.28
C ILE A 833 24.38 5.72 10.78
N THR A 834 24.02 7.00 10.98
CA THR A 834 24.88 8.14 10.60
C THR A 834 26.20 8.19 11.38
N ASN A 835 26.21 7.74 12.64
CA ASN A 835 27.43 7.60 13.44
C ASN A 835 28.25 6.33 13.12
N GLY A 836 27.80 5.49 12.17
CA GLY A 836 28.50 4.28 11.72
C GLY A 836 28.23 3.01 12.54
N ASP A 837 27.37 3.08 13.57
CA ASP A 837 26.99 1.91 14.38
C ASP A 837 25.78 1.19 13.75
N LEU A 838 26.05 0.45 12.68
CA LEU A 838 25.03 -0.25 11.90
C LEU A 838 24.30 -1.34 12.69
N LYS A 839 24.99 -1.99 13.64
CA LYS A 839 24.41 -3.12 14.41
C LYS A 839 23.34 -2.67 15.38
N THR A 840 23.60 -1.59 16.12
CA THR A 840 22.56 -1.05 17.02
C THR A 840 21.42 -0.39 16.24
N GLY A 841 21.72 0.19 15.07
CA GLY A 841 20.71 0.65 14.13
C GLY A 841 19.75 -0.47 13.68
N GLU A 842 20.29 -1.64 13.31
CA GLU A 842 19.50 -2.80 12.88
C GLU A 842 18.58 -3.32 14.00
N LEU A 843 19.10 -3.45 15.23
CA LEU A 843 18.30 -3.85 16.40
C LEU A 843 17.15 -2.88 16.68
N LEU A 844 17.41 -1.57 16.62
CA LEU A 844 16.37 -0.55 16.85
C LEU A 844 15.29 -0.57 15.76
N LEU A 845 15.64 -0.90 14.53
CA LEU A 845 14.68 -1.08 13.44
C LEU A 845 13.87 -2.37 13.58
N GLN A 846 14.48 -3.46 14.06
CA GLN A 846 13.77 -4.69 14.40
C GLN A 846 12.76 -4.44 15.53
N GLU A 847 13.17 -3.75 16.60
CA GLU A 847 12.25 -3.34 17.68
C GLU A 847 11.08 -2.48 17.16
N ALA A 848 11.28 -1.69 16.09
CA ALA A 848 10.22 -0.92 15.46
C ALA A 848 9.26 -1.81 14.64
N LEU A 849 9.78 -2.81 13.93
CA LEU A 849 8.98 -3.81 13.20
C LEU A 849 8.18 -4.71 14.15
N ASP A 850 8.72 -5.04 15.32
CA ASP A 850 8.03 -5.82 16.36
C ASP A 850 6.80 -5.07 16.92
N ILE A 851 6.79 -3.73 16.87
CA ILE A 851 5.64 -2.91 17.28
C ILE A 851 4.57 -2.91 16.19
N ASP A 852 4.96 -2.64 14.94
CA ASP A 852 4.08 -2.63 13.77
C ASP A 852 4.86 -2.93 12.48
N GLN A 853 4.61 -4.10 11.89
CA GLN A 853 5.23 -4.53 10.64
C GLN A 853 4.68 -3.77 9.41
N ALA A 854 3.49 -3.17 9.51
CA ALA A 854 2.87 -2.44 8.40
C ALA A 854 3.37 -0.99 8.28
N TYR A 855 4.20 -0.50 9.20
CA TYR A 855 4.67 0.88 9.19
C TYR A 855 5.70 1.13 8.06
N PRO A 856 5.37 1.91 7.00
CA PRO A 856 6.17 1.91 5.77
C PRO A 856 7.55 2.55 5.95
N LYS A 857 7.65 3.59 6.79
CA LYS A 857 8.93 4.29 6.99
C LYS A 857 9.97 3.36 7.64
N THR A 858 9.58 2.40 8.47
CA THR A 858 10.52 1.45 9.08
C THR A 858 11.28 0.67 8.01
N TRP A 859 10.56 0.16 7.01
CA TRP A 859 11.14 -0.56 5.89
C TRP A 859 12.04 0.32 5.00
N VAL A 860 11.71 1.60 4.83
CA VAL A 860 12.59 2.57 4.13
C VAL A 860 13.93 2.73 4.88
N TYR A 861 13.90 2.85 6.21
CA TYR A 861 15.12 2.93 7.03
C TYR A 861 15.91 1.61 7.00
N CYS A 862 15.24 0.44 7.01
CA CYS A 862 15.90 -0.87 6.83
C CYS A 862 16.61 -0.96 5.48
N GLY A 863 15.94 -0.54 4.39
CA GLY A 863 16.53 -0.51 3.06
C GLY A 863 17.78 0.39 3.00
N ARG A 864 17.71 1.58 3.59
CA ARG A 864 18.87 2.50 3.69
C ARG A 864 20.03 1.88 4.50
N LEU A 865 19.74 1.24 5.63
CA LEU A 865 20.75 0.57 6.45
C LEU A 865 21.43 -0.54 5.66
N HIS A 866 20.66 -1.40 4.99
CA HIS A 866 21.20 -2.52 4.22
C HIS A 866 21.99 -2.08 2.98
N MET A 867 21.60 -0.96 2.35
CA MET A 867 22.42 -0.32 1.31
C MET A 867 23.77 0.12 1.85
N GLN A 868 23.81 0.78 3.02
CA GLN A 868 25.06 1.21 3.64
C GLN A 868 25.92 0.03 4.13
N SER A 869 25.29 -1.07 4.55
CA SER A 869 25.99 -2.30 4.93
C SER A 869 26.41 -3.15 3.71
N ASN A 870 26.21 -2.67 2.48
CA ASN A 870 26.45 -3.37 1.21
C ASN A 870 25.72 -4.73 1.08
N ASN A 871 24.61 -4.92 1.77
CA ASN A 871 23.77 -6.13 1.70
C ASN A 871 22.63 -5.90 0.70
N ILE A 872 22.93 -6.04 -0.59
CA ILE A 872 22.05 -5.65 -1.70
C ILE A 872 20.71 -6.43 -1.68
N GLU A 873 20.75 -7.75 -1.44
CA GLU A 873 19.54 -8.59 -1.46
C GLU A 873 18.53 -8.20 -0.38
N ARG A 874 18.99 -8.03 0.87
CA ARG A 874 18.14 -7.57 1.98
C ARG A 874 17.62 -6.15 1.78
N ALA A 875 18.41 -5.29 1.13
CA ALA A 875 17.95 -3.95 0.76
C ALA A 875 16.78 -4.02 -0.24
N ILE A 876 16.89 -4.88 -1.26
CA ILE A 876 15.81 -5.11 -2.23
C ILE A 876 14.55 -5.62 -1.53
N GLU A 877 14.67 -6.61 -0.64
CA GLU A 877 13.54 -7.14 0.13
C GLU A 877 12.87 -6.06 0.99
N SER A 878 13.68 -5.25 1.68
CA SER A 878 13.20 -4.17 2.54
C SER A 878 12.49 -3.06 1.76
N PHE A 879 12.95 -2.72 0.55
CA PHE A 879 12.23 -1.74 -0.27
C PHE A 879 10.98 -2.34 -0.94
N LYS A 880 10.99 -3.64 -1.26
CA LYS A 880 9.80 -4.32 -1.82
C LYS A 880 8.65 -4.40 -0.82
N SER A 881 8.95 -4.62 0.46
CA SER A 881 7.92 -4.66 1.51
C SER A 881 7.23 -3.31 1.73
N VAL A 882 7.80 -2.19 1.24
CA VAL A 882 7.17 -0.86 1.24
C VAL A 882 6.04 -0.76 0.20
N LEU A 883 6.15 -1.45 -0.94
CA LEU A 883 5.27 -1.24 -2.10
C LEU A 883 3.77 -1.33 -1.80
N PRO A 884 3.26 -2.29 -0.98
CA PRO A 884 1.83 -2.37 -0.65
C PRO A 884 1.29 -1.13 0.07
N PHE A 885 2.15 -0.44 0.82
CA PHE A 885 1.78 0.69 1.68
C PHE A 885 2.38 2.02 1.19
N ILE A 886 2.92 2.05 -0.04
CA ILE A 886 3.68 3.18 -0.56
C ILE A 886 2.89 4.50 -0.55
N LYS A 887 1.56 4.45 -0.71
CA LYS A 887 0.67 5.62 -0.67
C LYS A 887 0.64 6.34 0.69
N HIS A 888 1.05 5.67 1.77
CA HIS A 888 1.14 6.27 3.10
C HIS A 888 2.46 7.03 3.35
N LEU A 889 3.42 6.97 2.42
CA LEU A 889 4.67 7.71 2.49
C LEU A 889 4.53 9.12 1.89
N ASP A 890 5.40 10.02 2.35
CA ASP A 890 5.55 11.36 1.77
C ASP A 890 6.08 11.26 0.32
N VAL A 891 5.77 12.26 -0.51
CA VAL A 891 6.16 12.25 -1.93
C VAL A 891 7.67 12.03 -2.12
N ARG A 892 8.48 12.69 -1.28
CA ARG A 892 9.94 12.57 -1.25
C ARG A 892 10.36 11.11 -1.01
N ASP A 893 9.81 10.49 0.03
CA ASP A 893 10.12 9.12 0.43
C ASP A 893 9.70 8.13 -0.66
N ARG A 894 8.52 8.28 -1.27
CA ARG A 894 8.05 7.40 -2.37
C ARG A 894 9.02 7.39 -3.55
N LEU A 895 9.43 8.57 -4.03
CA LEU A 895 10.36 8.68 -5.14
C LEU A 895 11.73 8.07 -4.80
N THR A 896 12.23 8.29 -3.58
CA THR A 896 13.50 7.68 -3.14
C THR A 896 13.43 6.15 -3.12
N VAL A 897 12.31 5.57 -2.70
CA VAL A 897 12.12 4.12 -2.70
C VAL A 897 12.12 3.57 -4.12
N TYR A 898 11.35 4.17 -5.04
CA TYR A 898 11.32 3.72 -6.43
C TYR A 898 12.69 3.79 -7.11
N LEU A 899 13.40 4.91 -6.98
CA LEU A 899 14.71 5.10 -7.59
C LEU A 899 15.77 4.16 -6.99
N ASN A 900 15.83 4.04 -5.66
CA ASN A 900 16.79 3.14 -5.01
C ASN A 900 16.50 1.67 -5.33
N LEU A 901 15.24 1.24 -5.23
CA LEU A 901 14.85 -0.14 -5.56
C LEU A 901 15.15 -0.46 -7.03
N GLY A 902 14.75 0.42 -7.95
CA GLY A 902 15.01 0.24 -9.38
C GLY A 902 16.52 0.16 -9.70
N ASN A 903 17.33 1.03 -9.10
CA ASN A 903 18.79 1.02 -9.30
C ASN A 903 19.44 -0.24 -8.72
N LEU A 904 19.04 -0.70 -7.53
CA LEU A 904 19.54 -1.94 -6.94
C LEU A 904 19.17 -3.16 -7.81
N LEU A 905 17.95 -3.19 -8.36
CA LEU A 905 17.52 -4.26 -9.26
C LEU A 905 18.31 -4.27 -10.58
N LEU A 906 18.63 -3.10 -11.14
CA LEU A 906 19.53 -2.99 -12.30
C LEU A 906 20.93 -3.50 -11.99
N GLN A 907 21.48 -3.20 -10.81
CA GLN A 907 22.79 -3.70 -10.36
C GLN A 907 22.79 -5.24 -10.22
N CYS A 908 21.71 -5.83 -9.68
CA CYS A 908 21.54 -7.28 -9.58
C CYS A 908 21.16 -7.97 -10.90
N SER A 909 21.11 -7.26 -12.02
CA SER A 909 20.68 -7.79 -13.33
C SER A 909 19.24 -8.35 -13.37
N ARG A 910 18.37 -7.94 -12.44
CA ARG A 910 16.93 -8.31 -12.40
C ARG A 910 16.11 -7.35 -13.25
N MET A 911 16.33 -7.40 -14.57
CA MET A 911 15.84 -6.38 -15.52
C MET A 911 14.31 -6.29 -15.61
N GLU A 912 13.60 -7.42 -15.55
CA GLU A 912 12.13 -7.43 -15.63
C GLU A 912 11.48 -6.73 -14.44
N GLU A 913 11.99 -6.97 -13.24
CA GLU A 913 11.49 -6.34 -12.01
C GLU A 913 11.86 -4.86 -11.97
N ALA A 914 13.10 -4.51 -12.36
CA ALA A 914 13.54 -3.12 -12.47
C ALA A 914 12.62 -2.33 -13.40
N LYS A 915 12.30 -2.88 -14.59
CA LYS A 915 11.37 -2.30 -15.55
C LYS A 915 10.02 -1.99 -14.89
N CYS A 916 9.42 -2.95 -14.17
CA CYS A 916 8.13 -2.75 -13.53
C CYS A 916 8.16 -1.68 -12.44
N VAL A 917 9.21 -1.66 -11.60
CA VAL A 917 9.38 -0.64 -10.55
C VAL A 917 9.51 0.76 -11.14
N PHE A 918 10.29 0.91 -12.22
CA PHE A 918 10.42 2.21 -12.88
C PHE A 918 9.15 2.63 -13.63
N LEU A 919 8.38 1.70 -14.23
CA LEU A 919 7.09 2.02 -14.83
C LEU A 919 6.06 2.48 -13.79
N MET A 920 6.06 1.88 -12.59
CA MET A 920 5.27 2.37 -11.45
C MET A 920 5.71 3.77 -11.01
N CYS A 921 7.02 4.08 -11.03
CA CYS A 921 7.49 5.44 -10.81
C CYS A 921 6.96 6.39 -11.89
N CYS A 922 7.05 6.02 -13.17
CA CYS A 922 6.62 6.86 -14.29
C CYS A 922 5.11 7.13 -14.32
N SER A 923 4.28 6.27 -13.72
CA SER A 923 2.84 6.52 -13.58
C SER A 923 2.51 7.55 -12.50
N GLU A 924 3.36 7.71 -11.49
CA GLU A 924 3.20 8.71 -10.43
C GLU A 924 4.01 10.00 -10.70
N PHE A 925 5.18 9.90 -11.33
CA PHE A 925 6.16 10.97 -11.45
C PHE A 925 6.72 11.12 -12.88
N SER A 926 6.77 12.36 -13.37
CA SER A 926 7.31 12.70 -14.69
C SER A 926 8.80 13.10 -14.63
N ILE A 927 9.67 12.14 -14.28
CA ILE A 927 11.09 12.40 -13.95
C ILE A 927 12.04 11.65 -14.89
N ALA A 928 13.13 12.30 -15.32
CA ALA A 928 14.03 11.77 -16.33
C ALA A 928 14.73 10.46 -15.89
N SER A 929 15.15 10.35 -14.62
CA SER A 929 15.77 9.13 -14.08
C SER A 929 14.90 7.90 -14.14
N CYS A 930 13.60 8.02 -13.87
CA CYS A 930 12.71 6.85 -13.93
C CYS A 930 12.58 6.38 -15.39
N TRP A 931 12.41 7.29 -16.34
CA TRP A 931 12.39 6.95 -17.77
C TRP A 931 13.73 6.41 -18.30
N LEU A 932 14.85 6.93 -17.78
CA LEU A 932 16.18 6.37 -18.05
C LEU A 932 16.28 4.93 -17.53
N GLY A 933 15.84 4.66 -16.30
CA GLY A 933 15.80 3.31 -15.72
C GLY A 933 14.95 2.33 -16.52
N VAL A 934 13.77 2.77 -16.99
CA VAL A 934 12.92 2.01 -17.94
C VAL A 934 13.69 1.71 -19.23
N GLY A 935 14.34 2.73 -19.82
CA GLY A 935 15.11 2.60 -21.05
C GLY A 935 16.30 1.64 -20.93
N ILE A 936 17.03 1.69 -19.80
CA ILE A 936 18.13 0.76 -19.50
C ILE A 936 17.58 -0.66 -19.37
N ALA A 937 16.50 -0.87 -18.62
CA ALA A 937 15.92 -2.19 -18.43
C ALA A 937 15.47 -2.81 -19.77
N TYR A 938 14.76 -2.05 -20.62
CA TYR A 938 14.38 -2.50 -21.96
C TYR A 938 15.58 -2.76 -22.87
N TYR A 939 16.61 -1.91 -22.82
CA TYR A 939 17.84 -2.12 -23.59
C TYR A 939 18.53 -3.43 -23.21
N ARG A 940 18.61 -3.74 -21.90
CA ARG A 940 19.20 -4.98 -21.40
C ARG A 940 18.35 -6.22 -21.70
N LEU A 941 17.05 -6.07 -21.85
CA LEU A 941 16.13 -7.11 -22.34
C LEU A 941 16.17 -7.28 -23.88
N GLU A 942 17.02 -6.54 -24.59
CA GLU A 942 17.10 -6.49 -26.06
C GLU A 942 15.81 -6.01 -26.78
N ILE A 943 14.95 -5.30 -26.06
CA ILE A 943 13.70 -4.72 -26.57
C ILE A 943 13.97 -3.27 -27.01
N PHE A 944 14.58 -3.12 -28.19
CA PHE A 944 15.17 -1.85 -28.61
C PHE A 944 14.16 -0.75 -29.01
N GLN A 945 12.95 -1.08 -29.47
CA GLN A 945 12.00 -0.03 -29.90
C GLN A 945 11.42 0.72 -28.69
N GLU A 946 11.05 -0.02 -27.66
CA GLU A 946 10.49 0.46 -26.40
C GLU A 946 11.57 1.18 -25.59
N ALA A 947 12.80 0.65 -25.57
CA ALA A 947 13.95 1.35 -25.01
C ALA A 947 14.17 2.72 -25.65
N LYS A 948 14.04 2.82 -26.99
CA LYS A 948 14.18 4.09 -27.71
C LYS A 948 13.11 5.09 -27.32
N LEU A 949 11.85 4.66 -27.17
CA LEU A 949 10.75 5.52 -26.75
C LEU A 949 10.96 6.04 -25.34
N ALA A 950 11.32 5.15 -24.40
CA ALA A 950 11.58 5.53 -23.01
C ALA A 950 12.76 6.51 -22.89
N LEU A 951 13.87 6.26 -23.60
CA LEU A 951 15.02 7.17 -23.61
C LEU A 951 14.73 8.51 -24.30
N ALA A 952 13.88 8.52 -25.32
CA ALA A 952 13.43 9.77 -25.96
C ALA A 952 12.59 10.62 -25.00
N GLU A 953 11.73 9.99 -24.19
CA GLU A 953 11.01 10.70 -23.13
C GLU A 953 11.93 11.18 -22.00
N ALA A 954 12.89 10.36 -21.58
CA ALA A 954 13.92 10.80 -20.63
C ALA A 954 14.66 12.05 -21.14
N ASN A 955 15.02 12.08 -22.43
CA ASN A 955 15.68 13.21 -23.07
C ASN A 955 14.76 14.45 -23.21
N ARG A 956 13.45 14.24 -23.39
CA ARG A 956 12.47 15.34 -23.41
C ARG A 956 12.38 16.01 -22.04
N LEU A 957 12.40 15.22 -20.96
CA LEU A 957 12.34 15.71 -19.58
C LEU A 957 13.65 16.37 -19.13
N ASP A 958 14.79 15.77 -19.48
CA ASP A 958 16.11 16.35 -19.24
C ASP A 958 17.08 16.13 -20.41
N SER A 959 17.20 17.16 -21.24
CA SER A 959 18.11 17.16 -22.39
C SER A 959 19.59 17.35 -22.03
N ARG A 960 19.89 17.71 -20.78
CA ARG A 960 21.28 17.89 -20.29
C ARG A 960 21.85 16.61 -19.67
N ASN A 961 21.04 15.56 -19.54
CA ASN A 961 21.47 14.31 -18.92
C ASN A 961 22.46 13.54 -19.82
N PRO A 962 23.74 13.38 -19.42
CA PRO A 962 24.73 12.70 -20.25
C PRO A 962 24.48 11.20 -20.40
N GLU A 963 23.90 10.54 -19.40
CA GLU A 963 23.65 9.09 -19.44
C GLU A 963 22.56 8.75 -20.46
N VAL A 964 21.50 9.56 -20.56
CA VAL A 964 20.44 9.39 -21.56
C VAL A 964 21.03 9.45 -22.97
N TRP A 965 21.88 10.44 -23.26
CA TRP A 965 22.59 10.53 -24.54
C TRP A 965 23.52 9.34 -24.79
N GLY A 966 24.19 8.84 -23.74
CA GLY A 966 25.03 7.65 -23.82
C GLY A 966 24.23 6.39 -24.17
N TYR A 967 23.11 6.13 -23.49
CA TYR A 967 22.25 4.99 -23.79
C TYR A 967 21.54 5.11 -25.14
N LEU A 968 21.17 6.33 -25.57
CA LEU A 968 20.69 6.55 -26.94
C LEU A 968 21.76 6.21 -27.98
N ALA A 969 23.02 6.61 -27.75
CA ALA A 969 24.14 6.26 -28.64
C ALA A 969 24.35 4.73 -28.69
N LEU A 970 24.36 4.05 -27.54
CA LEU A 970 24.40 2.58 -27.47
C LEU A 970 23.28 1.92 -28.27
N LEU A 971 22.05 2.42 -28.11
CA LEU A 971 20.89 1.88 -28.79
C LEU A 971 20.96 2.04 -30.31
N TYR A 972 21.49 3.16 -30.81
CA TYR A 972 21.76 3.32 -32.24
C TYR A 972 22.85 2.37 -32.75
N TYR A 973 23.88 2.09 -31.95
CA TYR A 973 24.91 1.12 -32.32
C TYR A 973 24.40 -0.34 -32.29
N SER A 974 23.60 -0.71 -31.29
CA SER A 974 23.15 -2.10 -31.08
C SER A 974 22.00 -2.53 -32.01
N ASN A 975 20.98 -1.69 -32.18
CA ASN A 975 19.75 -2.02 -32.90
C ASN A 975 20.00 -2.29 -34.40
N TYR A 976 21.02 -1.64 -34.98
CA TYR A 976 21.30 -1.69 -36.42
C TYR A 976 22.46 -2.62 -36.81
N SER A 977 23.06 -3.33 -35.85
CA SER A 977 24.17 -4.26 -36.13
C SER A 977 23.74 -5.58 -36.78
N LYS A 978 22.44 -5.94 -36.79
CA LYS A 978 21.97 -7.32 -37.10
C LYS A 978 21.27 -7.55 -38.46
N GLY A 979 21.24 -6.61 -39.41
CA GLY A 979 20.98 -6.98 -40.83
C GLY A 979 20.07 -6.09 -41.68
N GLN A 980 20.41 -4.82 -41.89
CA GLN A 980 19.68 -3.94 -42.83
C GLN A 980 20.62 -3.09 -43.72
N ARG A 981 20.01 -2.39 -44.69
CA ARG A 981 20.64 -1.69 -45.84
C ARG A 981 21.74 -0.70 -45.41
N THR A 982 22.75 -0.51 -46.27
CA THR A 982 23.94 0.34 -46.01
C THR A 982 23.61 1.79 -45.65
N GLU A 983 22.54 2.38 -46.22
CA GLU A 983 22.15 3.78 -45.98
C GLU A 983 21.58 4.00 -44.56
N GLU A 984 20.74 3.08 -44.08
CA GLU A 984 20.13 3.15 -42.74
C GLU A 984 21.18 2.94 -41.65
N LYS A 985 22.16 2.07 -41.90
CA LYS A 985 23.31 1.88 -41.02
C LYS A 985 24.17 3.14 -40.91
N LEU A 986 24.40 3.84 -42.03
CA LEU A 986 25.14 5.12 -42.03
C LEU A 986 24.37 6.22 -41.27
N GLN A 987 23.05 6.27 -41.43
CA GLN A 987 22.22 7.21 -40.68
C GLN A 987 22.19 6.89 -39.17
N ALA A 988 22.14 5.61 -38.81
CA ALA A 988 22.24 5.18 -37.41
C ALA A 988 23.61 5.56 -36.81
N ASP A 989 24.70 5.32 -37.53
CA ASP A 989 26.06 5.67 -37.10
C ASP A 989 26.24 7.18 -36.88
N THR A 990 25.77 7.99 -37.84
CA THR A 990 25.82 9.45 -37.71
C THR A 990 24.99 9.96 -36.54
N ASN A 991 23.82 9.37 -36.28
CA ASN A 991 23.01 9.70 -35.11
C ASN A 991 23.67 9.24 -33.80
N ALA A 992 24.28 8.05 -33.78
CA ALA A 992 25.01 7.52 -32.63
C ALA A 992 26.17 8.44 -32.25
N ARG A 993 26.99 8.86 -33.23
CA ARG A 993 28.09 9.82 -33.03
C ARG A 993 27.61 11.17 -32.53
N ARG A 994 26.48 11.68 -33.04
CA ARG A 994 25.88 12.94 -32.53
C ARG A 994 25.48 12.81 -31.06
N CYS A 995 24.82 11.71 -30.70
CA CYS A 995 24.44 11.44 -29.31
C CYS A 995 25.68 11.30 -28.42
N LEU A 996 26.71 10.58 -28.89
CA LEU A 996 27.98 10.42 -28.19
C LEU A 996 28.68 11.76 -27.95
N HIS A 997 28.72 12.64 -28.95
CA HIS A 997 29.27 13.99 -28.79
C HIS A 997 28.50 14.81 -27.76
N GLN A 998 27.16 14.72 -27.70
CA GLN A 998 26.39 15.40 -26.67
C GLN A 998 26.65 14.78 -25.28
N ALA A 999 26.73 13.46 -25.17
CA ALA A 999 27.05 12.78 -23.91
C ALA A 999 28.41 13.23 -23.35
N ILE A 1000 29.42 13.34 -24.21
CA ILE A 1000 30.76 13.83 -23.83
C ILE A 1000 30.70 15.33 -23.47
N ARG A 1001 29.93 16.14 -24.22
CA ARG A 1001 29.75 17.57 -23.95
C ARG A 1001 29.14 17.82 -22.57
N TYR A 1002 28.18 17.00 -22.16
CA TYR A 1002 27.56 17.05 -20.83
C TYR A 1002 28.32 16.24 -19.77
N ASN A 1003 29.59 15.91 -20.04
CA ASN A 1003 30.51 15.33 -19.08
C ASN A 1003 30.11 13.94 -18.56
N LEU A 1004 29.73 13.01 -19.44
CA LEU A 1004 29.45 11.61 -19.07
C LEU A 1004 30.55 11.00 -18.18
N SER A 1005 30.20 10.66 -16.94
CA SER A 1005 31.11 10.21 -15.88
C SER A 1005 31.02 8.70 -15.59
N ASN A 1006 29.92 8.05 -15.97
CA ASN A 1006 29.68 6.64 -15.70
C ASN A 1006 30.68 5.73 -16.43
N ALA A 1007 31.63 5.15 -15.67
CA ALA A 1007 32.73 4.37 -16.20
C ALA A 1007 32.29 3.09 -16.93
N LEU A 1008 31.24 2.43 -16.43
CA LEU A 1008 30.67 1.22 -17.03
C LEU A 1008 30.02 1.53 -18.39
N LEU A 1009 29.22 2.59 -18.45
CA LEU A 1009 28.58 3.04 -19.69
C LEU A 1009 29.62 3.49 -20.73
N LEU A 1010 30.68 4.19 -20.32
CA LEU A 1010 31.80 4.56 -21.20
C LEU A 1010 32.49 3.32 -21.79
N ARG A 1011 32.70 2.27 -20.97
CA ARG A 1011 33.29 1.01 -21.43
C ARG A 1011 32.37 0.29 -22.42
N GLU A 1012 31.07 0.23 -22.16
CA GLU A 1012 30.10 -0.37 -23.10
C GLU A 1012 30.05 0.41 -24.43
N LEU A 1013 30.02 1.74 -24.38
CA LEU A 1013 30.09 2.59 -25.56
C LEU A 1013 31.35 2.33 -26.37
N SER A 1014 32.50 2.18 -25.69
CA SER A 1014 33.75 1.84 -26.37
C SER A 1014 33.67 0.49 -27.10
N SER A 1015 33.06 -0.53 -26.48
CA SER A 1015 32.87 -1.84 -27.12
C SER A 1015 31.97 -1.77 -28.35
N ALA A 1016 30.94 -0.92 -28.31
CA ALA A 1016 30.07 -0.64 -29.46
C ALA A 1016 30.81 0.11 -30.58
N CYS A 1017 31.70 1.05 -30.22
CA CYS A 1017 32.58 1.71 -31.18
C CYS A 1017 33.59 0.74 -31.82
N VAL A 1018 34.15 -0.21 -31.07
CA VAL A 1018 35.02 -1.27 -31.62
C VAL A 1018 34.25 -2.15 -32.61
N ALA A 1019 33.01 -2.53 -32.29
CA ALA A 1019 32.17 -3.32 -33.20
C ALA A 1019 31.81 -2.58 -34.51
N THR A 1020 31.88 -1.24 -34.51
CA THR A 1020 31.63 -0.38 -35.68
C THR A 1020 32.90 0.14 -36.35
N ASP A 1021 34.08 -0.33 -35.91
CA ASP A 1021 35.42 0.02 -36.40
C ASP A 1021 35.85 1.48 -36.13
N HIS A 1022 35.24 2.13 -35.14
CA HIS A 1022 35.57 3.50 -34.71
C HIS A 1022 36.59 3.49 -33.56
N LEU A 1023 37.78 2.97 -33.83
CA LEU A 1023 38.81 2.69 -32.82
C LEU A 1023 39.31 3.93 -32.06
N GLN A 1024 39.36 5.11 -32.71
CA GLN A 1024 39.81 6.35 -32.06
C GLN A 1024 38.82 6.86 -31.02
N ASP A 1025 37.52 6.77 -31.33
CA ASP A 1025 36.48 7.17 -30.39
C ASP A 1025 36.41 6.18 -29.22
N ALA A 1026 36.59 4.88 -29.49
CA ALA A 1026 36.72 3.85 -28.46
C ALA A 1026 37.88 4.13 -27.48
N GLU A 1027 39.07 4.48 -28.00
CA GLU A 1027 40.23 4.83 -27.17
C GLU A 1027 39.94 6.04 -26.26
N ARG A 1028 39.36 7.12 -26.81
CA ARG A 1028 39.02 8.32 -26.03
C ARG A 1028 38.05 8.00 -24.89
N LEU A 1029 37.06 7.15 -25.15
CA LEU A 1029 36.08 6.73 -24.13
C LEU A 1029 36.71 5.88 -23.04
N LEU A 1030 37.60 4.95 -23.40
CA LEU A 1030 38.30 4.09 -22.44
C LEU A 1030 39.27 4.88 -21.56
N ARG A 1031 40.06 5.79 -22.14
CA ARG A 1031 40.92 6.71 -21.36
C ARG A 1031 40.09 7.55 -20.40
N ARG A 1032 38.93 8.04 -20.84
CA ARG A 1032 38.00 8.78 -19.98
C ARG A 1032 37.42 7.89 -18.87
N SER A 1033 37.06 6.65 -19.17
CA SER A 1033 36.56 5.68 -18.18
C SER A 1033 37.60 5.44 -17.07
N LEU A 1034 38.88 5.29 -17.43
CA LEU A 1034 39.99 5.12 -16.48
C LEU A 1034 40.21 6.32 -15.55
N ILE A 1035 39.84 7.55 -15.96
CA ILE A 1035 39.90 8.73 -15.08
C ILE A 1035 38.90 8.60 -13.93
N PHE A 1036 37.72 8.01 -14.18
CA PHE A 1036 36.66 7.89 -13.18
C PHE A 1036 36.75 6.62 -12.35
N GLN A 1037 37.10 5.49 -12.98
CA GLN A 1037 37.29 4.22 -12.29
C GLN A 1037 38.46 3.47 -12.91
N ASP A 1038 39.50 3.26 -12.11
CA ASP A 1038 40.59 2.39 -12.52
C ASP A 1038 40.12 0.93 -12.46
N SER A 1039 40.21 0.23 -13.60
CA SER A 1039 39.76 -1.15 -13.73
C SER A 1039 40.65 -1.88 -14.71
N TYR A 1040 41.15 -3.05 -14.29
CA TYR A 1040 41.96 -3.91 -15.15
C TYR A 1040 41.21 -4.32 -16.43
N LEU A 1041 39.89 -4.50 -16.37
CA LEU A 1041 39.04 -4.79 -17.52
C LEU A 1041 39.08 -3.64 -18.54
N THR A 1042 38.97 -2.40 -18.07
CA THR A 1042 39.03 -1.21 -18.94
C THR A 1042 40.42 -1.04 -19.54
N ARG A 1043 41.49 -1.26 -18.78
CA ARG A 1043 42.88 -1.25 -19.28
C ARG A 1043 43.12 -2.32 -20.34
N ASN A 1044 42.59 -3.54 -20.14
CA ASN A 1044 42.73 -4.63 -21.10
C ASN A 1044 42.03 -4.31 -22.43
N ILE A 1045 40.79 -3.79 -22.37
CA ILE A 1045 40.07 -3.39 -23.59
C ILE A 1045 40.81 -2.22 -24.28
N LEU A 1046 41.38 -1.28 -23.53
CA LEU A 1046 42.20 -0.19 -24.09
C LEU A 1046 43.43 -0.73 -24.81
N ALA A 1047 44.13 -1.70 -24.21
CA ALA A 1047 45.28 -2.34 -24.83
C ALA A 1047 44.90 -3.09 -26.12
N ASP A 1048 43.78 -3.81 -26.13
CA ASP A 1048 43.25 -4.48 -27.33
C ASP A 1048 42.92 -3.46 -28.45
N VAL A 1049 42.35 -2.31 -28.10
CA VAL A 1049 42.05 -1.21 -29.05
C VAL A 1049 43.33 -0.58 -29.59
N LEU A 1050 44.32 -0.32 -28.75
CA LEU A 1050 45.63 0.22 -29.18
C LEU A 1050 46.37 -0.76 -30.09
N LEU A 1051 46.28 -2.07 -29.81
CA LEU A 1051 46.78 -3.11 -30.71
C LEU A 1051 46.10 -3.07 -32.07
N ALA A 1052 44.76 -2.95 -32.12
CA ALA A 1052 44.01 -2.83 -33.37
C ALA A 1052 44.39 -1.56 -34.16
N GLN A 1053 44.79 -0.49 -33.48
CA GLN A 1053 45.33 0.73 -34.09
C GLN A 1053 46.81 0.62 -34.51
N ASN A 1054 47.46 -0.54 -34.33
CA ASN A 1054 48.90 -0.77 -34.53
C ASN A 1054 49.83 0.02 -33.59
N PHE A 1055 49.37 0.41 -32.40
CA PHE A 1055 50.19 1.05 -31.36
C PHE A 1055 50.62 0.05 -30.28
N ALA A 1056 51.55 -0.83 -30.64
CA ALA A 1056 51.94 -1.98 -29.80
C ALA A 1056 52.68 -1.60 -28.50
N GLU A 1057 53.48 -0.53 -28.50
CA GLU A 1057 54.18 -0.08 -27.28
C GLU A 1057 53.22 0.40 -26.20
N GLY A 1058 52.25 1.25 -26.54
CA GLY A 1058 51.24 1.70 -25.58
C GLY A 1058 50.29 0.60 -25.14
N ALA A 1059 49.98 -0.37 -26.01
CA ALA A 1059 49.21 -1.54 -25.60
C ALA A 1059 49.96 -2.37 -24.54
N LEU A 1060 51.27 -2.55 -24.72
CA LEU A 1060 52.10 -3.26 -23.75
C LEU A 1060 52.14 -2.55 -22.40
N GLU A 1061 52.25 -1.21 -22.38
CA GLU A 1061 52.18 -0.43 -21.14
C GLU A 1061 50.86 -0.66 -20.41
N GLN A 1062 49.74 -0.62 -21.12
CA GLN A 1062 48.41 -0.82 -20.52
C GLN A 1062 48.18 -2.24 -20.00
N TYR A 1063 48.67 -3.29 -20.68
CA TYR A 1063 48.63 -4.65 -20.11
C TYR A 1063 49.57 -4.82 -18.91
N LYS A 1064 50.73 -4.14 -18.90
CA LYS A 1064 51.61 -4.16 -17.73
C LYS A 1064 50.93 -3.50 -16.51
N GLU A 1065 50.25 -2.38 -16.74
CA GLU A 1065 49.46 -1.70 -15.70
C GLU A 1065 48.20 -2.47 -15.27
N SER A 1066 47.73 -3.44 -16.06
CA SER A 1066 46.61 -4.30 -15.67
C SER A 1066 47.03 -5.50 -14.80
N LEU A 1067 48.34 -5.76 -14.65
CA LEU A 1067 48.89 -6.79 -13.74
C LEU A 1067 48.88 -6.35 -12.27
N THR A 1068 47.75 -5.84 -11.78
CA THR A 1068 47.53 -5.48 -10.37
C THR A 1068 47.20 -6.72 -9.52
N ASN A 1069 47.31 -6.60 -8.20
CA ASN A 1069 47.02 -7.71 -7.28
C ASN A 1069 45.53 -8.08 -7.20
N ASP A 1070 44.64 -7.24 -7.71
CA ASP A 1070 43.19 -7.45 -7.70
C ASP A 1070 42.69 -8.39 -8.81
N VAL A 1071 43.57 -8.85 -9.70
CA VAL A 1071 43.23 -9.73 -10.83
C VAL A 1071 43.24 -11.19 -10.39
N ASN A 1072 42.21 -11.95 -10.79
CA ASN A 1072 42.14 -13.39 -10.60
C ASN A 1072 43.41 -14.08 -11.13
N SER A 1073 43.93 -15.05 -10.40
CA SER A 1073 45.17 -15.76 -10.73
C SER A 1073 45.18 -16.30 -12.17
N HIS A 1074 44.06 -16.86 -12.65
CA HIS A 1074 43.91 -17.31 -14.03
C HIS A 1074 43.91 -16.18 -15.08
N GLU A 1075 43.25 -15.05 -14.82
CA GLU A 1075 43.26 -13.91 -15.75
C GLU A 1075 44.64 -13.23 -15.77
N ARG A 1076 45.32 -13.24 -14.63
CA ARG A 1076 46.71 -12.78 -14.50
C ARG A 1076 47.66 -13.67 -15.30
N GLU A 1077 47.49 -14.98 -15.29
CA GLU A 1077 48.21 -15.93 -16.15
C GLU A 1077 48.02 -15.57 -17.64
N GLN A 1078 46.78 -15.40 -18.09
CA GLN A 1078 46.48 -15.02 -19.48
C GLN A 1078 47.11 -13.68 -19.89
N LEU A 1079 47.09 -12.68 -19.00
CA LEU A 1079 47.70 -11.37 -19.25
C LEU A 1079 49.23 -11.42 -19.32
N LEU A 1080 49.87 -12.20 -18.45
CA LEU A 1080 51.32 -12.42 -18.49
C LEU A 1080 51.75 -13.07 -19.81
N ASN A 1081 50.98 -14.06 -20.29
CA ASN A 1081 51.24 -14.70 -21.57
C ASN A 1081 51.07 -13.70 -22.74
N LYS A 1082 50.00 -12.90 -22.75
CA LYS A 1082 49.79 -11.83 -23.75
C LYS A 1082 50.94 -10.81 -23.75
N CYS A 1083 51.44 -10.41 -22.57
CA CYS A 1083 52.60 -9.52 -22.46
C CYS A 1083 53.87 -10.14 -23.03
N ALA A 1084 54.14 -11.41 -22.72
CA ALA A 1084 55.31 -12.13 -23.21
C ALA A 1084 55.28 -12.29 -24.73
N ASP A 1085 54.13 -12.64 -25.30
CA ASP A 1085 53.96 -12.77 -26.75
C ASP A 1085 54.14 -11.43 -27.47
N MET A 1086 53.63 -10.33 -26.91
CA MET A 1086 53.87 -9.00 -27.45
C MET A 1086 55.33 -8.56 -27.35
N LEU A 1087 56.01 -8.83 -26.23
CA LEU A 1087 57.44 -8.52 -26.07
C LEU A 1087 58.29 -9.28 -27.10
N LYS A 1088 57.95 -10.54 -27.39
CA LYS A 1088 58.57 -11.30 -28.49
C LYS A 1088 58.29 -10.65 -29.84
N ALA A 1089 57.05 -10.24 -30.11
CA ALA A 1089 56.68 -9.58 -31.37
C ALA A 1089 57.40 -8.22 -31.56
N LEU A 1090 57.68 -7.50 -30.46
CA LEU A 1090 58.44 -6.25 -30.44
C LEU A 1090 59.97 -6.46 -30.47
N GLY A 1091 60.46 -7.70 -30.50
CA GLY A 1091 61.88 -8.02 -30.56
C GLY A 1091 62.65 -7.90 -29.23
N ARG A 1092 61.95 -7.99 -28.09
CA ARG A 1092 62.51 -7.95 -26.72
C ARG A 1092 62.35 -9.30 -26.01
N PRO A 1093 63.03 -10.37 -26.46
CA PRO A 1093 62.85 -11.71 -25.91
C PRO A 1093 63.30 -11.84 -24.45
N ASP A 1094 64.36 -11.13 -24.04
CA ASP A 1094 64.91 -11.20 -22.68
C ASP A 1094 63.89 -10.74 -21.62
N GLU A 1095 63.10 -9.71 -21.92
CA GLU A 1095 62.01 -9.28 -21.05
C GLU A 1095 60.84 -10.27 -21.10
N ALA A 1096 60.54 -10.84 -22.27
CA ALA A 1096 59.49 -11.83 -22.41
C ALA A 1096 59.74 -13.07 -21.54
N GLU A 1097 61.00 -13.51 -21.40
CA GLU A 1097 61.38 -14.62 -20.51
C GLU A 1097 61.05 -14.32 -19.04
N ALA A 1098 61.22 -13.08 -18.59
CA ALA A 1098 60.86 -12.70 -17.21
C ALA A 1098 59.34 -12.78 -16.97
N TYR A 1099 58.51 -12.37 -17.93
CA TYR A 1099 57.05 -12.52 -17.85
C TYR A 1099 56.60 -13.98 -17.94
N MET A 1100 57.29 -14.80 -18.74
CA MET A 1100 57.05 -16.26 -18.79
C MET A 1100 57.42 -16.96 -17.48
N HIS A 1101 58.50 -16.52 -16.81
CA HIS A 1101 58.85 -17.06 -15.50
C HIS A 1101 57.76 -16.76 -14.46
N MET A 1102 57.26 -15.52 -14.42
CA MET A 1102 56.13 -15.15 -13.55
C MET A 1102 54.86 -15.94 -13.88
N HIS A 1103 54.59 -16.19 -15.17
CA HIS A 1103 53.48 -17.03 -15.61
C HIS A 1103 53.62 -18.47 -15.09
N ASP A 1104 54.80 -19.07 -15.23
CA ASP A 1104 55.07 -20.44 -14.81
C ASP A 1104 55.06 -20.61 -13.29
N GLU A 1105 55.47 -19.58 -12.53
CA GLU A 1105 55.33 -19.53 -11.07
C GLU A 1105 53.86 -19.58 -10.64
N ILE A 1106 53.00 -18.73 -11.21
CA ILE A 1106 51.57 -18.71 -10.90
C ILE A 1106 50.94 -20.07 -11.24
N ARG A 1107 51.26 -20.61 -12.42
CA ARG A 1107 50.78 -21.92 -12.86
C ARG A 1107 51.27 -23.08 -11.98
N ALA A 1108 52.48 -22.98 -11.43
CA ALA A 1108 53.01 -23.97 -10.50
C ALA A 1108 52.30 -23.93 -9.14
N THR A 1109 51.83 -22.77 -8.69
CA THR A 1109 51.06 -22.63 -7.45
C THR A 1109 49.63 -23.18 -7.54
N GLU A 1110 49.04 -23.25 -8.74
CA GLU A 1110 47.66 -23.75 -8.95
C GLU A 1110 47.56 -25.27 -9.20
N LYS A 1111 48.67 -25.99 -9.42
CA LYS A 1111 48.61 -27.45 -9.57
C LYS A 1111 48.34 -28.13 -8.22
N PRO A 1112 47.25 -28.89 -8.05
CA PRO A 1112 47.07 -29.71 -6.86
C PRO A 1112 48.13 -30.81 -6.85
N ALA A 1113 48.67 -31.09 -5.66
CA ALA A 1113 49.55 -32.23 -5.40
C ALA A 1113 48.79 -33.55 -5.57
N GLU A 1114 48.52 -33.96 -6.80
CA GLU A 1114 48.06 -35.30 -7.14
C GLU A 1114 49.18 -36.07 -7.82
N LEU A 1115 49.99 -36.75 -6.99
CA LEU A 1115 50.69 -38.00 -7.35
C LEU A 1115 51.29 -38.61 -6.07
N PHE A 1116 50.42 -39.12 -5.20
CA PHE A 1116 50.79 -40.23 -4.32
C PHE A 1116 49.61 -41.19 -4.19
N SER A 1117 49.58 -42.22 -5.04
CA SER A 1117 48.92 -43.48 -4.70
C SER A 1117 49.62 -44.67 -5.36
N TYR A 1118 50.34 -45.39 -4.50
CA TYR A 1118 50.56 -46.84 -4.45
C TYR A 1118 51.42 -47.58 -5.50
N SER A 1119 52.56 -48.09 -5.02
CA SER A 1119 52.86 -49.52 -5.10
C SER A 1119 53.72 -50.02 -3.92
N SER A 1120 53.05 -50.77 -3.04
CA SER A 1120 53.43 -52.09 -2.49
C SER A 1120 54.87 -52.40 -1.99
N ILE A 1121 54.89 -52.78 -0.70
CA ILE A 1121 55.50 -54.00 -0.12
C ILE A 1121 56.97 -53.91 0.34
N ALA A 1122 57.08 -53.87 1.68
CA ALA A 1122 57.93 -54.65 2.58
C ALA A 1122 59.45 -54.70 2.34
N GLU A 1123 60.22 -54.24 3.35
CA GLU A 1123 60.81 -55.15 4.34
C GLU A 1123 61.66 -54.39 5.38
N ASN A 1124 61.26 -54.57 6.64
CA ASN A 1124 62.09 -54.97 7.78
C ASN A 1124 63.11 -54.06 8.48
N GLN A 1125 63.00 -54.14 9.82
CA GLN A 1125 63.97 -53.87 10.90
C GLN A 1125 64.14 -52.39 11.27
N GLY A 1126 63.95 -51.95 12.51
CA GLY A 1126 63.69 -52.60 13.78
C GLY A 1126 63.98 -51.58 14.90
N GLU A 1127 63.44 -51.86 16.09
CA GLU A 1127 63.96 -51.40 17.39
C GLU A 1127 63.66 -49.97 17.90
N VAL A 1128 62.72 -49.91 18.87
CA VAL A 1128 62.98 -49.71 20.32
C VAL A 1128 62.10 -48.67 21.04
N SER A 1129 61.51 -49.16 22.14
CA SER A 1129 60.97 -48.50 23.36
C SER A 1129 59.71 -47.64 23.24
N ASN A 1130 58.56 -48.12 23.73
CA ASN A 1130 58.07 -48.15 25.14
C ASN A 1130 57.60 -46.77 25.64
N GLN A 1131 56.28 -46.54 25.69
CA GLN A 1131 55.35 -46.71 26.85
C GLN A 1131 55.05 -45.32 27.42
N SER A 1132 53.81 -44.87 27.64
CA SER A 1132 52.52 -45.54 27.90
C SER A 1132 51.37 -44.65 27.46
#